data_AF-A0A1B0GD32-F1
#
_entry.id   AF-A0A1B0GD32-F1
#
_cell.length_a   1.000
_cell.length_b   1.000
_cell.length_c   1.000
_cell.angle_alpha   90.00
_cell.angle_beta   90.00
_cell.angle_gamma   90.00
#
_symmetry.space_group_name_H-M   'P 1'
#
loop_
_entity.id
_entity.type
_entity.pdbx_description
1 polymer ?
#
loop_
_entity_poly.entity_id
_entity_poly.type
_entity_poly.pdbx_seq_one_letter_code
_entity_poly.pdbx_strand_id
1 'polypeptide(L)'
;MNVPPYIQKLCSHLSCISVNILLREGGTIDKRKIKETKNEKKAKREDEKENIAIVLKPLEISDAVHGKIIIPEDISIIIRNPLFERLRSIRQLGFLKLRNKMDDRITEYSRYEHSIGTYYMALKAIEACERNTEWIKSNQVGGTIPALYRDAVLLAALLHDIGHAAFSHSWEDVDPNYDHEMMSWKLIDKIFTENCEIFPHLRDNSNYGIDLIKALITGHRKHFSHFLPTQYRFIFESLTDFGDVFLNARVTEDGAHIEYLYSDRYKIIQLFTTRWIFYRDYYCQTHNITSNAIFRKIIRRNFALSELEKCYQADNFLNFTDEKILSAVKNDCLTKFLNESVAYKEIPSKEFKPTCEHLRNSYADSETFHIQPVSKYFPKNQVCLYPDRGDFDTIIHAMEILDEIYGVIVLPMDVKAIVETPIFERLKSIRQLGFMKLGYKTNDRIIKHNRYNHSIGTYHTALLMLEAIEKNTIWIKAMQPEGKISSIYKDAVLLAALLHDIGHGPFSHSWEDVDPDYDHEIMSGKLIDKIFAECPQIFAHLRENNNRGIDLIKSLITGRRKDFKHSLPNEYRFIFEIVSNKFCQIDVDKWDYLKRDGHLFGKASLVDFDEVFLNSRASEDGAHIEYSCSDIHKIIQLFTARWTFYKDYYSQTYNITRNAILTKIIGRKYTPNDLKKFYEIKNFLKFIDAEVIAAIKDDDLTRFLDESTTFKEVSWREFQSICRCLIDSYRDSRYIHRERVLEYFPKDEICLYPNRGTIDTIIDETYSLRKWINFICSERDNIIYYTEYI
;
A
#
# COMPACT_ATOMS: atom_id res chain seq x y z
N MET A 1 45.68 -34.58 11.52
CA MET A 1 46.51 -33.36 11.37
C MET A 1 46.23 -32.45 12.54
N ASN A 2 47.28 -31.99 13.23
CA ASN A 2 47.18 -31.22 14.48
C ASN A 2 46.37 -29.93 14.28
N VAL A 3 45.24 -29.86 14.99
CA VAL A 3 44.35 -28.70 15.03
C VAL A 3 44.93 -27.68 16.03
N PRO A 4 45.14 -26.41 15.66
CA PRO A 4 45.71 -25.41 16.56
C PRO A 4 44.85 -25.12 17.81
N PRO A 5 45.45 -24.75 18.97
CA PRO A 5 44.76 -24.60 20.26
C PRO A 5 43.59 -23.59 20.30
N TYR A 6 43.50 -22.69 19.30
CA TYR A 6 42.45 -21.68 19.22
C TYR A 6 41.21 -22.16 18.41
N ILE A 7 41.34 -23.17 17.53
CA ILE A 7 40.20 -23.91 16.97
C ILE A 7 39.56 -24.80 18.05
N GLN A 8 40.37 -25.30 18.99
CA GLN A 8 39.88 -25.96 20.20
C GLN A 8 39.03 -25.02 21.06
N LYS A 9 39.20 -23.70 20.97
CA LYS A 9 38.45 -22.72 21.78
C LYS A 9 37.03 -22.47 21.24
N LEU A 10 36.86 -22.46 19.92
CA LEU A 10 35.53 -22.45 19.30
C LEU A 10 34.87 -23.83 19.49
N CYS A 11 35.57 -24.95 19.22
CA CYS A 11 34.99 -26.28 19.41
C CYS A 11 34.69 -26.64 20.88
N SER A 12 35.51 -26.21 21.86
CA SER A 12 35.30 -26.48 23.29
C SER A 12 34.25 -25.60 23.96
N HIS A 13 34.00 -24.38 23.46
CA HIS A 13 32.84 -23.58 23.91
C HIS A 13 31.52 -24.09 23.29
N LEU A 14 31.61 -24.82 22.19
CA LEU A 14 30.48 -25.33 21.45
C LEU A 14 30.19 -26.82 21.77
N SER A 15 31.09 -27.58 22.40
CA SER A 15 30.87 -29.01 22.70
C SER A 15 30.41 -29.34 24.13
N CYS A 16 29.83 -28.40 24.88
CA CYS A 16 29.34 -28.67 26.24
C CYS A 16 27.88 -28.28 26.37
N ILE A 17 26.97 -29.22 26.09
CA ILE A 17 25.74 -29.51 26.86
C ILE A 17 25.22 -30.86 26.31
N SER A 18 25.40 -31.91 27.09
CA SER A 18 24.64 -33.13 26.93
C SER A 18 23.18 -32.84 27.26
N VAL A 19 22.29 -33.38 26.43
CA VAL A 19 20.83 -33.39 26.54
C VAL A 19 20.38 -33.52 28.00
N ASN A 20 19.70 -32.49 28.52
CA ASN A 20 18.81 -32.61 29.67
C ASN A 20 17.53 -31.81 29.39
N ILE A 21 16.46 -32.57 29.22
CA ILE A 21 15.09 -32.16 28.94
C ILE A 21 14.57 -31.26 30.08
N LEU A 22 14.11 -30.05 29.76
CA LEU A 22 13.29 -29.24 30.65
C LEU A 22 11.83 -29.26 30.15
N LEU A 23 11.09 -30.24 30.65
CA LEU A 23 9.64 -30.13 30.82
C LEU A 23 9.39 -29.03 31.87
N ARG A 24 8.71 -27.95 31.49
CA ARG A 24 8.06 -27.02 32.43
C ARG A 24 6.60 -26.87 32.02
N GLU A 25 5.74 -27.63 32.68
CA GLU A 25 4.39 -27.16 33.02
C GLU A 25 4.28 -27.12 34.55
N GLY A 26 3.66 -26.06 35.06
CA GLY A 26 3.70 -25.65 36.45
C GLY A 26 2.79 -26.46 37.39
N GLY A 27 3.16 -26.43 38.67
CA GLY A 27 2.34 -26.92 39.78
C GLY A 27 3.10 -26.84 41.10
N THR A 28 2.86 -25.80 41.88
CA THR A 28 3.31 -25.64 43.28
C THR A 28 2.81 -26.80 44.15
N ILE A 29 3.64 -27.35 45.04
CA ILE A 29 3.30 -27.74 46.43
C ILE A 29 4.60 -28.01 47.25
N ASP A 30 4.43 -27.75 48.53
CA ASP A 30 5.32 -27.59 49.67
C ASP A 30 6.29 -28.75 50.01
N LYS A 31 7.42 -28.39 50.63
CA LYS A 31 8.48 -29.30 51.10
C LYS A 31 8.12 -29.86 52.48
N ARG A 32 8.13 -31.19 52.65
CA ARG A 32 8.81 -31.96 53.75
C ARG A 32 8.30 -33.41 53.84
N LYS A 33 9.23 -34.28 54.31
CA LYS A 33 9.03 -35.59 54.99
C LYS A 33 8.78 -36.86 54.13
N ILE A 34 9.80 -37.71 53.93
CA ILE A 34 10.10 -38.95 54.71
C ILE A 34 11.09 -39.87 53.95
N LYS A 35 11.97 -40.49 54.75
CA LYS A 35 13.05 -41.45 54.48
C LYS A 35 12.54 -42.87 54.17
N GLU A 36 13.43 -43.66 53.53
CA GLU A 36 13.57 -45.14 53.63
C GLU A 36 12.39 -45.95 53.01
N THR A 37 12.51 -47.09 52.31
CA THR A 37 13.48 -48.19 52.33
C THR A 37 13.26 -49.12 51.11
N LYS A 38 14.34 -49.76 50.65
CA LYS A 38 14.52 -51.09 50.07
C LYS A 38 13.32 -52.02 49.71
N ASN A 39 13.53 -52.69 48.56
CA ASN A 39 13.43 -54.13 48.28
C ASN A 39 12.34 -54.62 47.32
N GLU A 40 12.84 -55.09 46.16
CA GLU A 40 12.66 -56.45 45.66
C GLU A 40 11.24 -57.00 45.73
N LYS A 41 10.49 -56.81 44.65
CA LYS A 41 9.49 -57.76 44.15
C LYS A 41 8.93 -57.30 42.79
N LYS A 42 9.72 -57.45 41.72
CA LYS A 42 9.19 -57.73 40.37
C LYS A 42 10.23 -58.09 39.30
N ALA A 43 11.26 -58.86 39.65
CA ALA A 43 12.00 -59.64 38.64
C ALA A 43 11.16 -60.87 38.25
N LYS A 44 10.11 -60.64 37.43
CA LYS A 44 9.32 -61.63 36.66
C LYS A 44 8.13 -60.90 36.02
N ARG A 45 8.42 -60.01 35.08
CA ARG A 45 7.58 -59.45 34.00
C ARG A 45 8.42 -58.38 33.30
N GLU A 46 9.50 -58.80 32.66
CA GLU A 46 10.35 -57.94 31.81
C GLU A 46 10.43 -58.47 30.36
N ASP A 47 9.47 -59.30 29.95
CA ASP A 47 9.39 -59.85 28.58
C ASP A 47 8.04 -59.59 27.88
N GLU A 48 7.24 -58.65 28.37
CA GLU A 48 6.08 -58.15 27.62
C GLU A 48 6.31 -56.68 27.26
N LYS A 49 6.62 -56.47 25.98
CA LYS A 49 6.47 -55.23 25.21
C LYS A 49 5.50 -54.22 25.87
N GLU A 50 6.03 -53.29 26.65
CA GLU A 50 5.41 -51.97 26.74
C GLU A 50 5.89 -51.16 25.54
N ASN A 51 5.25 -51.45 24.41
CA ASN A 51 5.04 -50.45 23.37
C ASN A 51 4.35 -49.27 24.03
N ILE A 52 5.11 -48.29 24.52
CA ILE A 52 4.60 -46.93 24.63
C ILE A 52 4.47 -46.48 23.18
N ALA A 53 3.31 -46.77 22.57
CA ALA A 53 2.85 -46.00 21.45
C ALA A 53 2.79 -44.55 21.96
N ILE A 54 3.82 -43.75 21.65
CA ILE A 54 3.72 -42.31 21.72
C ILE A 54 2.56 -41.99 20.80
N VAL A 55 1.41 -41.68 21.39
CA VAL A 55 0.31 -41.07 20.65
C VAL A 55 0.82 -39.70 20.26
N LEU A 56 1.47 -39.64 19.10
CA LEU A 56 1.79 -38.40 18.44
C LEU A 56 0.45 -37.67 18.30
N LYS A 57 0.43 -36.40 18.66
CA LYS A 57 -0.73 -35.54 18.47
C LYS A 57 -0.29 -34.38 17.59
N PRO A 58 -1.20 -33.83 16.77
CA PRO A 58 -0.94 -32.60 16.04
C PRO A 58 -0.43 -31.51 17.00
N LEU A 59 0.60 -30.80 16.59
CA LEU A 59 1.20 -29.72 17.38
C LEU A 59 0.49 -28.41 17.05
N GLU A 60 -0.12 -27.78 18.04
CA GLU A 60 -0.73 -26.45 17.91
C GLU A 60 0.30 -25.38 18.28
N ILE A 61 0.57 -24.46 17.36
CA ILE A 61 1.50 -23.35 17.55
C ILE A 61 0.69 -22.04 17.44
N SER A 62 0.79 -21.20 18.46
CA SER A 62 0.25 -19.84 18.41
C SER A 62 1.30 -18.93 17.79
N ASP A 63 1.13 -18.63 16.51
CA ASP A 63 1.94 -17.69 15.75
C ASP A 63 1.36 -16.27 15.85
N ALA A 64 2.24 -15.27 15.93
CA ALA A 64 1.85 -13.88 16.13
C ALA A 64 1.31 -13.21 14.86
N VAL A 65 1.61 -13.76 13.67
CA VAL A 65 1.15 -13.25 12.37
C VAL A 65 -0.06 -14.05 11.87
N HIS A 66 0.02 -15.38 11.95
CA HIS A 66 -0.96 -16.29 11.35
C HIS A 66 -1.98 -16.85 12.36
N GLY A 67 -1.87 -16.49 13.64
CA GLY A 67 -2.73 -17.01 14.70
C GLY A 67 -2.42 -18.49 14.98
N LYS A 68 -3.45 -19.33 15.06
CA LYS A 68 -3.25 -20.75 15.39
C LYS A 68 -2.84 -21.55 14.15
N ILE A 69 -1.65 -22.15 14.17
CA ILE A 69 -1.14 -23.07 13.16
C ILE A 69 -1.20 -24.49 13.71
N ILE A 70 -1.85 -25.40 12.97
CA ILE A 70 -1.92 -26.83 13.31
C ILE A 70 -0.89 -27.56 12.47
N ILE A 71 0.09 -28.16 13.13
CA ILE A 71 1.15 -28.94 12.50
C ILE A 71 0.82 -30.45 12.61
N PRO A 72 0.78 -31.18 11.47
CA PRO A 72 0.60 -32.62 11.45
C PRO A 72 1.64 -33.40 12.26
N GLU A 73 1.30 -34.61 12.69
CA GLU A 73 2.14 -35.43 13.57
C GLU A 73 3.53 -35.74 12.98
N ASP A 74 3.57 -36.11 11.71
CA ASP A 74 4.79 -36.39 10.94
C ASP A 74 5.72 -35.16 10.82
N ILE A 75 5.16 -33.98 10.55
CA ILE A 75 5.91 -32.71 10.51
C ILE A 75 6.36 -32.29 11.91
N SER A 76 5.55 -32.55 12.95
CA SER A 76 5.89 -32.21 14.32
C SER A 76 7.17 -32.90 14.82
N ILE A 77 7.51 -34.06 14.25
CA ILE A 77 8.76 -34.77 14.57
C ILE A 77 9.96 -34.03 13.99
N ILE A 78 9.85 -33.51 12.77
CA ILE A 78 10.89 -32.68 12.15
C ILE A 78 11.11 -31.39 12.95
N ILE A 79 10.04 -30.73 13.39
CA ILE A 79 10.12 -29.50 14.19
C ILE A 79 10.82 -29.72 15.54
N ARG A 80 10.67 -30.90 16.14
CA ARG A 80 11.34 -31.27 17.40
C ARG A 80 12.80 -31.71 17.20
N ASN A 81 13.31 -31.76 15.97
CA ASN A 81 14.72 -32.06 15.75
C ASN A 81 15.59 -30.93 16.33
N PRO A 82 16.66 -31.23 17.08
CA PRO A 82 17.52 -30.21 17.69
C PRO A 82 18.10 -29.19 16.69
N LEU A 83 18.35 -29.59 15.43
CA LEU A 83 18.84 -28.68 14.39
C LEU A 83 17.79 -27.64 14.00
N PHE A 84 16.51 -28.00 14.05
CA PHE A 84 15.39 -27.10 13.78
C PHE A 84 15.08 -26.23 15.01
N GLU A 85 15.03 -26.81 16.21
CA GLU A 85 14.81 -26.06 17.46
C GLU A 85 15.88 -24.99 17.70
N ARG A 86 17.12 -25.22 17.23
CA ARG A 86 18.21 -24.25 17.25
C ARG A 86 17.83 -22.90 16.64
N LEU A 87 16.95 -22.89 15.64
CA LEU A 87 16.52 -21.66 14.97
C LEU A 87 15.87 -20.66 15.94
N ARG A 88 15.35 -21.12 17.09
CA ARG A 88 14.83 -20.25 18.17
C ARG A 88 15.87 -19.30 18.73
N SER A 89 17.15 -19.66 18.61
CA SER A 89 18.29 -18.89 19.08
C SER A 89 19.00 -18.12 17.96
N ILE A 90 18.31 -17.89 16.84
CA ILE A 90 18.84 -17.15 15.69
C ILE A 90 17.81 -16.11 15.28
N ARG A 91 18.17 -14.83 15.41
CA ARG A 91 17.27 -13.72 15.08
C ARG A 91 17.08 -13.61 13.57
N GLN A 92 15.82 -13.47 13.13
CA GLN A 92 15.45 -13.31 11.71
C GLN A 92 16.17 -12.11 11.08
N LEU A 93 16.17 -10.98 11.79
CA LEU A 93 16.64 -9.69 11.31
C LEU A 93 18.09 -9.35 11.75
N GLY A 94 18.82 -10.31 12.34
CA GLY A 94 20.20 -10.11 12.78
C GLY A 94 20.36 -8.96 13.79
N PHE A 95 21.11 -7.93 13.40
CA PHE A 95 21.38 -6.74 14.23
C PHE A 95 20.38 -5.59 14.05
N LEU A 96 19.35 -5.76 13.22
CA LEU A 96 18.35 -4.72 12.97
C LEU A 96 17.49 -4.51 14.22
N LYS A 97 17.69 -3.40 14.91
CA LYS A 97 16.82 -2.94 16.01
C LYS A 97 16.18 -1.61 15.62
N LEU A 98 14.84 -1.57 15.54
CA LEU A 98 14.09 -0.37 15.15
C LEU A 98 14.23 0.71 16.23
N ARG A 99 14.92 1.81 15.93
CA ARG A 99 15.09 2.90 16.89
C ARG A 99 13.82 3.77 16.92
N ASN A 100 13.18 3.82 18.08
CA ASN A 100 12.04 4.65 18.46
C ASN A 100 10.72 4.35 17.69
N LYS A 101 9.73 3.83 18.44
CA LYS A 101 8.28 3.72 18.15
C LYS A 101 7.69 2.35 17.76
N MET A 102 8.40 1.24 17.96
CA MET A 102 7.75 -0.08 17.93
C MET A 102 8.21 -0.96 19.09
N ASP A 103 7.29 -1.84 19.50
CA ASP A 103 7.40 -2.80 20.58
C ASP A 103 8.64 -3.70 20.41
N ASP A 104 9.47 -3.84 21.46
CA ASP A 104 10.69 -4.66 21.43
C ASP A 104 10.40 -6.12 21.00
N ARG A 105 9.15 -6.59 21.22
CA ARG A 105 8.63 -7.90 20.78
C ARG A 105 8.72 -8.16 19.27
N ILE A 106 8.78 -7.12 18.43
CA ILE A 106 8.86 -7.26 16.96
C ILE A 106 10.31 -7.50 16.48
N THR A 107 11.32 -7.16 17.28
CA THR A 107 12.74 -7.36 16.92
C THR A 107 13.32 -8.69 17.41
N GLU A 108 12.52 -9.48 18.12
CA GLU A 108 12.91 -10.76 18.74
C GLU A 108 12.45 -12.00 17.95
N TYR A 109 11.80 -11.83 16.79
CA TYR A 109 11.41 -12.95 15.93
C TYR A 109 12.64 -13.77 15.51
N SER A 110 12.57 -15.08 15.69
CA SER A 110 13.64 -15.99 15.32
C SER A 110 13.36 -16.63 13.96
N ARG A 111 14.40 -17.25 13.40
CA ARG A 111 14.29 -18.05 12.17
C ARG A 111 13.33 -19.24 12.35
N TYR A 112 13.05 -19.65 13.59
CA TYR A 112 12.10 -20.73 13.90
C TYR A 112 10.67 -20.34 13.56
N GLU A 113 10.20 -19.17 14.04
CA GLU A 113 8.85 -18.69 13.74
C GLU A 113 8.72 -18.38 12.24
N HIS A 114 9.74 -17.79 11.61
CA HIS A 114 9.77 -17.56 10.16
C HIS A 114 9.63 -18.85 9.36
N SER A 115 10.36 -19.90 9.73
CA SER A 115 10.29 -21.21 9.05
C SER A 115 8.90 -21.85 9.17
N ILE A 116 8.25 -21.73 10.33
CA ILE A 116 6.88 -22.22 10.55
C ILE A 116 5.87 -21.40 9.75
N GLY A 117 6.00 -20.08 9.73
CA GLY A 117 5.17 -19.19 8.91
C GLY A 117 5.30 -19.54 7.43
N THR A 118 6.54 -19.75 6.95
CA THR A 118 6.81 -20.14 5.56
C THR A 118 6.17 -21.49 5.21
N TYR A 119 6.26 -22.50 6.10
CA TYR A 119 5.55 -23.76 5.96
C TYR A 119 4.03 -23.57 5.85
N TYR A 120 3.45 -22.74 6.73
CA TYR A 120 2.01 -22.46 6.72
C TYR A 120 1.57 -21.77 5.44
N MET A 121 2.35 -20.81 4.93
CA MET A 121 2.06 -20.14 3.67
C MET A 121 2.19 -21.08 2.47
N ALA A 122 3.20 -21.94 2.44
CA ALA A 122 3.34 -22.97 1.42
C ALA A 122 2.15 -23.95 1.42
N LEU A 123 1.65 -24.32 2.61
CA LEU A 123 0.43 -25.12 2.74
C LEU A 123 -0.79 -24.41 2.13
N LYS A 124 -0.98 -23.11 2.42
CA LYS A 124 -2.07 -22.32 1.85
C LYS A 124 -1.97 -22.18 0.33
N ALA A 125 -0.75 -22.05 -0.20
CA ALA A 125 -0.49 -21.99 -1.63
C ALA A 125 -0.86 -23.31 -2.34
N ILE A 126 -0.45 -24.45 -1.77
CA ILE A 126 -0.80 -25.78 -2.28
C ILE A 126 -2.32 -25.98 -2.25
N GLU A 127 -2.97 -25.69 -1.12
CA GLU A 127 -4.42 -25.81 -0.98
C GLU A 127 -5.18 -24.95 -1.99
N ALA A 128 -4.67 -23.75 -2.30
CA ALA A 128 -5.24 -22.89 -3.32
C ALA A 128 -5.03 -23.46 -4.73
N CYS A 129 -3.82 -23.95 -5.05
CA CYS A 129 -3.55 -24.59 -6.35
C CYS A 129 -4.45 -25.81 -6.59
N GLU A 130 -4.61 -26.68 -5.60
CA GLU A 130 -5.53 -27.83 -5.65
C GLU A 130 -6.98 -27.38 -5.83
N ARG A 131 -7.39 -26.30 -5.14
CA ARG A 131 -8.76 -25.75 -5.21
C ARG A 131 -9.04 -24.97 -6.48
N ASN A 132 -8.05 -24.37 -7.14
CA ASN A 132 -8.27 -23.45 -8.25
C ASN A 132 -7.89 -24.03 -9.62
N THR A 133 -7.25 -25.21 -9.66
CA THR A 133 -6.77 -25.85 -10.89
C THR A 133 -7.65 -27.04 -11.29
N GLU A 134 -8.37 -26.92 -12.40
CA GLU A 134 -9.31 -27.96 -12.86
C GLU A 134 -8.66 -29.30 -13.15
N TRP A 135 -7.50 -29.32 -13.83
CA TRP A 135 -6.85 -30.58 -14.17
C TRP A 135 -6.31 -31.33 -12.95
N ILE A 136 -5.92 -30.63 -11.88
CA ILE A 136 -5.54 -31.25 -10.61
C ILE A 136 -6.76 -31.95 -9.99
N LYS A 137 -7.94 -31.31 -10.03
CA LYS A 137 -9.19 -31.89 -9.54
C LYS A 137 -9.66 -33.08 -10.38
N SER A 138 -9.52 -33.02 -11.70
CA SER A 138 -10.11 -33.99 -12.62
C SER A 138 -9.23 -35.21 -12.91
N ASN A 139 -7.90 -35.05 -12.88
CA ASN A 139 -6.97 -36.07 -13.37
C ASN A 139 -6.19 -36.80 -12.26
N GLN A 140 -6.35 -36.41 -10.99
CA GLN A 140 -5.64 -36.99 -9.85
C GLN A 140 -6.58 -37.76 -8.93
N VAL A 141 -6.10 -38.88 -8.36
CA VAL A 141 -6.84 -39.65 -7.35
C VAL A 141 -7.00 -38.78 -6.10
N GLY A 142 -8.25 -38.37 -5.80
CA GLY A 142 -8.56 -37.50 -4.67
C GLY A 142 -8.52 -35.99 -4.96
N GLY A 143 -8.20 -35.57 -6.19
CA GLY A 143 -8.22 -34.17 -6.60
C GLY A 143 -7.11 -33.31 -5.96
N THR A 144 -6.00 -33.92 -5.55
CA THR A 144 -4.88 -33.28 -4.86
C THR A 144 -3.56 -33.51 -5.59
N ILE A 145 -2.55 -32.70 -5.26
CA ILE A 145 -1.17 -32.91 -5.72
C ILE A 145 -0.63 -34.19 -5.05
N PRO A 146 0.12 -35.06 -5.78
CA PRO A 146 0.66 -36.28 -5.18
C PRO A 146 1.49 -36.00 -3.92
N ALA A 147 1.33 -36.84 -2.90
CA ALA A 147 1.98 -36.69 -1.59
C ALA A 147 3.49 -36.42 -1.69
N LEU A 148 4.19 -37.11 -2.60
CA LEU A 148 5.61 -36.87 -2.89
C LEU A 148 5.93 -35.39 -3.19
N TYR A 149 5.21 -34.77 -4.12
CA TYR A 149 5.48 -33.38 -4.51
C TYR A 149 4.97 -32.39 -3.47
N ARG A 150 3.80 -32.70 -2.88
CA ARG A 150 3.19 -31.90 -1.83
C ARG A 150 4.11 -31.79 -0.61
N ASP A 151 4.53 -32.92 -0.06
CA ASP A 151 5.34 -32.98 1.15
C ASP A 151 6.76 -32.49 0.87
N ALA A 152 7.30 -32.70 -0.34
CA ALA A 152 8.59 -32.11 -0.72
C ALA A 152 8.57 -30.57 -0.70
N VAL A 153 7.52 -29.92 -1.21
CA VAL A 153 7.38 -28.45 -1.16
C VAL A 153 7.22 -27.98 0.29
N LEU A 154 6.36 -28.63 1.08
CA LEU A 154 6.14 -28.24 2.47
C LEU A 154 7.40 -28.41 3.33
N LEU A 155 8.14 -29.50 3.16
CA LEU A 155 9.38 -29.75 3.89
C LEU A 155 10.51 -28.82 3.41
N ALA A 156 10.55 -28.49 2.12
CA ALA A 156 11.46 -27.45 1.62
C ALA A 156 11.14 -26.09 2.22
N ALA A 157 9.87 -25.69 2.28
CA ALA A 157 9.42 -24.45 2.92
C ALA A 157 9.79 -24.39 4.41
N LEU A 158 9.57 -25.49 5.13
CA LEU A 158 9.94 -25.60 6.54
C LEU A 158 11.45 -25.53 6.74
N LEU A 159 12.24 -26.20 5.91
CA LEU A 159 13.67 -26.42 6.14
C LEU A 159 14.60 -25.45 5.40
N HIS A 160 14.08 -24.53 4.59
CA HIS A 160 14.91 -23.63 3.74
C HIS A 160 15.97 -22.87 4.55
N ASP A 161 15.61 -22.45 5.75
CA ASP A 161 16.43 -21.64 6.65
C ASP A 161 17.21 -22.44 7.69
N ILE A 162 17.13 -23.78 7.68
CA ILE A 162 17.79 -24.59 8.72
C ILE A 162 19.31 -24.44 8.72
N GLY A 163 19.88 -24.06 7.59
CA GLY A 163 21.28 -23.72 7.38
C GLY A 163 21.67 -22.30 7.76
N HIS A 164 20.80 -21.45 8.31
CA HIS A 164 21.25 -20.14 8.79
C HIS A 164 22.20 -20.27 9.98
N ALA A 165 23.31 -19.54 9.94
CA ALA A 165 24.21 -19.39 11.06
C ALA A 165 23.77 -18.21 11.96
N ALA A 166 24.57 -17.89 12.98
CA ALA A 166 24.28 -16.81 13.90
C ALA A 166 24.11 -15.47 13.17
N PHE A 167 23.10 -14.68 13.56
CA PHE A 167 22.71 -13.41 12.98
C PHE A 167 22.27 -13.49 11.51
N SER A 168 21.80 -14.65 11.06
CA SER A 168 21.19 -14.84 9.74
C SER A 168 22.13 -14.43 8.59
N HIS A 169 21.68 -13.60 7.63
CA HIS A 169 22.48 -13.16 6.49
C HIS A 169 23.74 -12.35 6.88
N SER A 170 23.79 -11.78 8.09
CA SER A 170 25.01 -11.10 8.57
C SER A 170 26.21 -12.03 8.62
N TRP A 171 26.00 -13.35 8.74
CA TRP A 171 27.06 -14.34 8.70
C TRP A 171 27.66 -14.54 7.31
N GLU A 172 26.87 -14.42 6.25
CA GLU A 172 27.31 -14.54 4.86
C GLU A 172 28.22 -13.38 4.46
N ASP A 173 28.00 -12.20 5.04
CA ASP A 173 28.92 -11.06 4.93
C ASP A 173 30.28 -11.35 5.59
N VAL A 174 30.31 -12.23 6.58
CA VAL A 174 31.55 -12.61 7.29
C VAL A 174 32.40 -13.55 6.43
N ASP A 175 31.80 -14.63 5.95
CA ASP A 175 32.45 -15.62 5.10
C ASP A 175 31.75 -15.68 3.73
N PRO A 176 32.34 -15.09 2.68
CA PRO A 176 31.79 -15.13 1.33
C PRO A 176 31.67 -16.54 0.73
N ASN A 177 32.34 -17.54 1.31
CA ASN A 177 32.23 -18.94 0.90
C ASN A 177 31.07 -19.67 1.61
N TYR A 178 30.44 -19.03 2.59
CA TYR A 178 29.31 -19.58 3.31
C TYR A 178 27.99 -19.19 2.62
N ASP A 179 27.19 -20.21 2.34
CA ASP A 179 25.86 -20.07 1.75
C ASP A 179 24.90 -20.90 2.61
N HIS A 180 23.93 -20.22 3.23
CA HIS A 180 22.96 -20.88 4.12
C HIS A 180 22.09 -21.89 3.38
N GLU A 181 21.74 -21.69 2.11
CA GLU A 181 20.93 -22.63 1.31
C GLU A 181 21.72 -23.92 1.07
N MET A 182 23.02 -23.79 0.75
CA MET A 182 23.93 -24.92 0.61
C MET A 182 24.18 -25.64 1.95
N MET A 183 24.12 -24.92 3.07
CA MET A 183 24.20 -25.53 4.40
C MET A 183 22.91 -26.27 4.75
N SER A 184 21.74 -25.70 4.44
CA SER A 184 20.43 -26.36 4.57
C SER A 184 20.41 -27.68 3.78
N TRP A 185 20.93 -27.65 2.55
CA TRP A 185 21.10 -28.85 1.70
C TRP A 185 21.87 -29.96 2.41
N LYS A 186 22.96 -29.64 3.12
CA LYS A 186 23.78 -30.62 3.86
C LYS A 186 23.08 -31.16 5.11
N LEU A 187 22.32 -30.31 5.81
CA LEU A 187 21.65 -30.67 7.06
C LEU A 187 20.44 -31.57 6.84
N ILE A 188 19.77 -31.46 5.69
CA ILE A 188 18.64 -32.32 5.31
C ILE A 188 19.00 -33.80 5.39
N ASP A 189 20.17 -34.19 4.87
CA ASP A 189 20.58 -35.59 4.90
C ASP A 189 20.62 -36.15 6.31
N LYS A 190 21.06 -35.33 7.27
CA LYS A 190 21.10 -35.70 8.68
C LYS A 190 19.70 -35.82 9.28
N ILE A 191 18.83 -34.83 9.05
CA ILE A 191 17.44 -34.83 9.57
C ILE A 191 16.68 -36.07 9.12
N PHE A 192 16.73 -36.40 7.82
CA PHE A 192 15.98 -37.55 7.31
C PHE A 192 16.63 -38.88 7.69
N THR A 193 17.95 -38.91 7.94
CA THR A 193 18.63 -40.13 8.41
C THR A 193 18.27 -40.47 9.85
N GLU A 194 18.10 -39.47 10.70
CA GLU A 194 17.64 -39.62 12.09
C GLU A 194 16.14 -39.97 12.19
N ASN A 195 15.36 -39.68 11.14
CA ASN A 195 13.89 -39.82 11.10
C ASN A 195 13.40 -40.83 10.04
N CYS A 196 14.17 -41.90 9.80
CA CYS A 196 14.10 -42.69 8.56
C CYS A 196 12.78 -43.39 8.22
N GLU A 197 11.87 -43.55 9.19
CA GLU A 197 10.57 -44.21 9.01
C GLU A 197 9.44 -43.24 8.62
N ILE A 198 9.71 -41.93 8.65
CA ILE A 198 8.73 -40.86 8.42
C ILE A 198 8.83 -40.41 6.95
N PHE A 199 7.70 -40.31 6.27
CA PHE A 199 7.59 -40.05 4.82
C PHE A 199 8.27 -41.13 3.94
N PRO A 200 7.81 -42.40 3.97
CA PRO A 200 8.41 -43.49 3.19
C PRO A 200 8.38 -43.23 1.68
N HIS A 201 7.43 -42.43 1.19
CA HIS A 201 7.31 -42.04 -0.21
C HIS A 201 8.40 -41.03 -0.67
N LEU A 202 9.09 -40.34 0.26
CA LEU A 202 10.22 -39.45 -0.06
C LEU A 202 11.56 -40.20 -0.16
N ARG A 203 11.63 -41.41 0.42
CA ARG A 203 12.81 -42.27 0.51
C ARG A 203 12.70 -43.53 -0.35
N ASP A 204 12.33 -43.36 -1.62
CA ASP A 204 12.43 -44.47 -2.58
C ASP A 204 13.90 -44.88 -2.84
N ASN A 205 14.13 -46.00 -3.52
CA ASN A 205 15.48 -46.52 -3.83
C ASN A 205 16.35 -45.54 -4.65
N SER A 206 15.80 -44.43 -5.15
CA SER A 206 16.50 -43.40 -5.92
C SER A 206 16.73 -42.09 -5.16
N ASN A 207 16.29 -41.97 -3.89
CA ASN A 207 16.30 -40.73 -3.09
C ASN A 207 15.60 -39.54 -3.77
N TYR A 208 14.66 -39.79 -4.69
CA TYR A 208 14.06 -38.76 -5.55
C TYR A 208 13.43 -37.62 -4.72
N GLY A 209 12.68 -37.94 -3.67
CA GLY A 209 11.99 -36.94 -2.83
C GLY A 209 12.95 -36.06 -2.03
N ILE A 210 14.01 -36.64 -1.48
CA ILE A 210 15.04 -35.90 -0.73
C ILE A 210 15.84 -34.97 -1.67
N ASP A 211 16.20 -35.47 -2.84
CA ASP A 211 16.88 -34.66 -3.86
C ASP A 211 15.98 -33.53 -4.38
N LEU A 212 14.66 -33.75 -4.42
CA LEU A 212 13.69 -32.72 -4.79
C LEU A 212 13.61 -31.62 -3.73
N ILE A 213 13.51 -31.96 -2.44
CA ILE A 213 13.54 -30.99 -1.32
C ILE A 213 14.79 -30.12 -1.38
N LYS A 214 15.94 -30.76 -1.58
CA LYS A 214 17.25 -30.11 -1.72
C LYS A 214 17.32 -29.14 -2.91
N ALA A 215 16.79 -29.55 -4.06
CA ALA A 215 16.76 -28.71 -5.25
C ALA A 215 15.81 -27.51 -5.08
N LEU A 216 14.71 -27.71 -4.36
CA LEU A 216 13.74 -26.67 -4.02
C LEU A 216 14.33 -25.59 -3.10
N ILE A 217 15.05 -25.99 -2.06
CA ILE A 217 15.69 -25.04 -1.12
C ILE A 217 16.77 -24.19 -1.79
N THR A 218 17.55 -24.79 -2.69
CA THR A 218 18.65 -24.08 -3.37
C THR A 218 18.18 -23.28 -4.59
N GLY A 219 16.87 -23.28 -4.90
CA GLY A 219 16.28 -22.55 -6.03
C GLY A 219 16.86 -22.94 -7.40
N HIS A 220 17.48 -24.12 -7.50
CA HIS A 220 18.38 -24.43 -8.60
C HIS A 220 18.15 -25.85 -9.11
N ARG A 221 17.40 -25.96 -10.21
CA ARG A 221 17.09 -27.22 -10.90
C ARG A 221 18.33 -28.02 -11.34
N LYS A 222 19.49 -27.36 -11.49
CA LYS A 222 20.79 -28.00 -11.73
C LYS A 222 21.21 -28.97 -10.62
N HIS A 223 20.66 -28.83 -9.41
CA HIS A 223 20.88 -29.74 -8.29
C HIS A 223 19.86 -30.89 -8.23
N PHE A 224 18.91 -30.94 -9.18
CA PHE A 224 17.98 -32.06 -9.37
C PHE A 224 18.39 -32.87 -10.60
N SER A 225 19.04 -34.01 -10.37
CA SER A 225 19.54 -34.90 -11.42
C SER A 225 18.45 -35.80 -12.02
N HIS A 226 17.28 -35.86 -11.39
CA HIS A 226 16.15 -36.70 -11.80
C HIS A 226 15.22 -35.99 -12.78
N PHE A 227 14.46 -36.78 -13.55
CA PHE A 227 13.42 -36.25 -14.42
C PHE A 227 12.23 -35.74 -13.60
N LEU A 228 11.96 -34.43 -13.65
CA LEU A 228 10.73 -33.85 -13.13
C LEU A 228 9.67 -33.73 -14.25
N PRO A 229 8.52 -34.41 -14.15
CA PRO A 229 7.44 -34.29 -15.14
C PRO A 229 7.02 -32.84 -15.32
N THR A 230 6.71 -32.44 -16.56
CA THR A 230 6.37 -31.05 -16.90
C THR A 230 5.23 -30.52 -16.03
N GLN A 231 4.23 -31.35 -15.77
CA GLN A 231 3.04 -31.02 -14.98
C GLN A 231 3.30 -30.71 -13.50
N TYR A 232 4.52 -30.96 -12.99
CA TYR A 232 4.92 -30.66 -11.62
C TYR A 232 6.08 -29.68 -11.56
N ARG A 233 6.42 -28.97 -12.65
CA ARG A 233 7.53 -28.00 -12.62
C ARG A 233 7.18 -26.74 -11.82
N PHE A 234 5.88 -26.42 -11.72
CA PHE A 234 5.37 -25.29 -10.96
C PHE A 234 5.79 -25.30 -9.49
N ILE A 235 6.16 -26.46 -8.93
CA ILE A 235 6.60 -26.59 -7.53
C ILE A 235 7.89 -25.80 -7.23
N PHE A 236 8.69 -25.46 -8.26
CA PHE A 236 9.85 -24.57 -8.13
C PHE A 236 9.45 -23.09 -8.00
N GLU A 237 8.19 -22.75 -8.26
CA GLU A 237 7.64 -21.40 -8.12
C GLU A 237 6.86 -21.21 -6.81
N SER A 238 6.50 -22.29 -6.12
CA SER A 238 5.68 -22.26 -4.88
C SER A 238 6.42 -21.82 -3.61
N LEU A 239 7.74 -21.59 -3.66
CA LEU A 239 8.57 -21.32 -2.46
C LEU A 239 9.05 -19.88 -2.35
N THR A 240 8.13 -18.94 -2.41
CA THR A 240 8.45 -17.52 -2.33
C THR A 240 7.42 -16.80 -1.44
N ASP A 241 7.87 -15.82 -0.65
CA ASP A 241 7.03 -15.09 0.32
C ASP A 241 5.84 -14.42 -0.36
N PHE A 242 4.66 -15.06 -0.36
CA PHE A 242 3.43 -14.44 -0.83
C PHE A 242 2.31 -14.63 0.20
N GLY A 243 1.61 -13.55 0.56
CA GLY A 243 0.52 -13.51 1.54
C GLY A 243 -0.82 -14.02 1.00
N ASP A 244 -1.88 -13.24 1.18
CA ASP A 244 -3.23 -13.49 0.64
C ASP A 244 -3.27 -13.68 -0.89
N VAL A 245 -2.22 -13.27 -1.60
CA VAL A 245 -1.97 -13.51 -3.02
C VAL A 245 -2.08 -15.00 -3.38
N PHE A 246 -1.70 -15.91 -2.47
CA PHE A 246 -1.77 -17.34 -2.72
C PHE A 246 -3.18 -17.89 -2.79
N LEU A 247 -4.16 -17.25 -2.13
CA LEU A 247 -5.52 -17.82 -2.03
C LEU A 247 -6.21 -17.98 -3.39
N ASN A 248 -5.75 -17.22 -4.39
CA ASN A 248 -6.24 -17.25 -5.76
C ASN A 248 -5.20 -17.81 -6.75
N ALA A 249 -4.10 -18.40 -6.29
CA ALA A 249 -3.12 -19.02 -7.17
C ALA A 249 -3.72 -20.28 -7.84
N ARG A 250 -3.32 -20.55 -9.09
CA ARG A 250 -3.61 -21.79 -9.82
C ARG A 250 -2.38 -22.25 -10.58
N VAL A 251 -2.40 -23.46 -11.11
CA VAL A 251 -1.33 -23.98 -11.96
C VAL A 251 -1.74 -23.88 -13.44
N THR A 252 -0.79 -23.52 -14.32
CA THR A 252 -0.99 -23.53 -15.78
C THR A 252 -1.48 -24.88 -16.30
N GLU A 253 -2.10 -24.89 -17.48
CA GLU A 253 -2.61 -26.12 -18.11
C GLU A 253 -1.51 -27.14 -18.43
N ASP A 254 -0.31 -26.68 -18.77
CA ASP A 254 0.86 -27.55 -18.98
C ASP A 254 1.52 -28.01 -17.65
N GLY A 255 1.01 -27.50 -16.53
CA GLY A 255 1.50 -27.71 -15.16
C GLY A 255 2.92 -27.18 -14.91
N ALA A 256 3.41 -26.28 -15.76
CA ALA A 256 4.78 -25.78 -15.67
C ALA A 256 4.94 -24.58 -14.71
N HIS A 257 3.90 -23.76 -14.55
CA HIS A 257 3.98 -22.48 -13.83
C HIS A 257 2.79 -22.25 -12.88
N ILE A 258 3.00 -21.41 -11.87
CA ILE A 258 1.93 -20.86 -11.03
C ILE A 258 1.44 -19.56 -11.64
N GLU A 259 0.14 -19.46 -11.84
CA GLU A 259 -0.52 -18.24 -12.26
C GLU A 259 -1.28 -17.62 -11.10
N TYR A 260 -1.21 -16.30 -10.99
CA TYR A 260 -1.97 -15.51 -10.04
C TYR A 260 -3.09 -14.75 -10.72
N LEU A 261 -4.16 -14.52 -9.99
CA LEU A 261 -5.33 -13.84 -10.52
C LEU A 261 -4.98 -12.39 -10.91
N TYR A 262 -5.40 -11.93 -12.09
CA TYR A 262 -5.03 -10.59 -12.58
C TYR A 262 -5.53 -9.46 -11.67
N SER A 263 -6.68 -9.63 -11.01
CA SER A 263 -7.16 -8.70 -9.97
C SER A 263 -6.23 -8.58 -8.76
N ASP A 264 -5.38 -9.59 -8.48
CA ASP A 264 -4.38 -9.56 -7.41
C ASP A 264 -3.06 -8.90 -7.82
N ARG A 265 -2.91 -8.41 -9.07
CA ARG A 265 -1.68 -7.77 -9.58
C ARG A 265 -1.14 -6.68 -8.66
N TYR A 266 -2.03 -5.94 -8.01
CA TYR A 266 -1.66 -4.87 -7.09
C TYR A 266 -1.16 -5.36 -5.76
N LYS A 267 -1.71 -6.48 -5.24
CA LYS A 267 -1.17 -7.12 -4.03
C LYS A 267 0.23 -7.66 -4.29
N ILE A 268 0.47 -8.16 -5.51
CA ILE A 268 1.79 -8.60 -5.96
C ILE A 268 2.75 -7.41 -6.11
N ILE A 269 2.33 -6.31 -6.75
CA ILE A 269 3.12 -5.07 -6.84
C ILE A 269 3.40 -4.50 -5.45
N GLN A 270 2.39 -4.46 -4.58
CA GLN A 270 2.50 -3.99 -3.20
C GLN A 270 3.50 -4.83 -2.41
N LEU A 271 3.53 -6.15 -2.59
CA LEU A 271 4.53 -7.01 -1.98
C LEU A 271 5.95 -6.65 -2.44
N PHE A 272 6.22 -6.57 -3.75
CA PHE A 272 7.56 -6.23 -4.24
C PHE A 272 7.98 -4.81 -3.82
N THR A 273 7.02 -3.88 -3.83
CA THR A 273 7.21 -2.51 -3.33
C THR A 273 7.49 -2.50 -1.83
N THR A 274 6.77 -3.29 -1.05
CA THR A 274 6.97 -3.43 0.40
C THR A 274 8.33 -4.04 0.68
N ARG A 275 8.72 -5.11 -0.01
CA ARG A 275 10.06 -5.72 0.08
C ARG A 275 11.15 -4.71 -0.24
N TRP A 276 10.97 -3.87 -1.27
CA TRP A 276 11.91 -2.80 -1.60
C TRP A 276 11.96 -1.69 -0.55
N ILE A 277 10.80 -1.23 -0.06
CA ILE A 277 10.69 -0.24 1.03
C ILE A 277 11.39 -0.78 2.26
N PHE A 278 11.13 -2.03 2.66
CA PHE A 278 11.78 -2.62 3.83
C PHE A 278 13.30 -2.73 3.61
N TYR A 279 13.73 -3.16 2.43
CA TYR A 279 15.14 -3.20 2.06
C TYR A 279 15.82 -1.82 2.16
N ARG A 280 15.20 -0.79 1.58
CA ARG A 280 15.71 0.59 1.57
C ARG A 280 15.68 1.23 2.95
N ASP A 281 14.57 1.10 3.67
CA ASP A 281 14.29 1.88 4.88
C ASP A 281 14.75 1.18 6.15
N TYR A 282 14.96 -0.14 6.14
CA TYR A 282 15.40 -0.88 7.32
C TYR A 282 16.72 -1.61 7.09
N TYR A 283 16.81 -2.45 6.05
CA TYR A 283 18.04 -3.23 5.83
C TYR A 283 19.23 -2.34 5.42
N CYS A 284 19.00 -1.28 4.65
CA CYS A 284 20.01 -0.30 4.23
C CYS A 284 20.23 0.85 5.23
N GLN A 285 19.65 0.79 6.44
CA GLN A 285 19.95 1.80 7.44
C GLN A 285 21.44 1.77 7.81
N THR A 286 22.03 2.96 7.92
CA THR A 286 23.43 3.14 8.30
C THR A 286 23.80 2.36 9.56
N HIS A 287 22.88 2.27 10.54
CA HIS A 287 23.08 1.48 11.75
C HIS A 287 23.27 -0.01 11.45
N ASN A 288 22.36 -0.63 10.68
CA ASN A 288 22.41 -2.04 10.34
C ASN A 288 23.66 -2.39 9.51
N ILE A 289 23.96 -1.55 8.51
CA ILE A 289 25.18 -1.67 7.69
C ILE A 289 26.44 -1.61 8.55
N THR A 290 26.48 -0.68 9.50
CA THR A 290 27.62 -0.50 10.40
C THR A 290 27.76 -1.67 11.36
N SER A 291 26.67 -2.16 11.93
CA SER A 291 26.66 -3.33 12.82
C SER A 291 27.14 -4.60 12.11
N ASN A 292 26.70 -4.85 10.88
CA ASN A 292 27.20 -5.97 10.07
C ASN A 292 28.71 -5.84 9.79
N ALA A 293 29.19 -4.63 9.46
CA ALA A 293 30.62 -4.41 9.23
C ALA A 293 31.47 -4.62 10.48
N ILE A 294 30.98 -4.17 11.65
CA ILE A 294 31.63 -4.38 12.94
C ILE A 294 31.64 -5.87 13.28
N PHE A 295 30.53 -6.56 13.10
CA PHE A 295 30.40 -8.00 13.34
C PHE A 295 31.38 -8.81 12.47
N ARG A 296 31.41 -8.55 11.16
CA ARG A 296 32.40 -9.14 10.23
C ARG A 296 33.83 -8.92 10.71
N LYS A 297 34.16 -7.70 11.15
CA LYS A 297 35.51 -7.38 11.64
C LYS A 297 35.85 -8.10 12.94
N ILE A 298 34.90 -8.24 13.87
CA ILE A 298 35.08 -9.02 15.10
C ILE A 298 35.37 -10.48 14.75
N ILE A 299 34.53 -11.11 13.92
CA ILE A 299 34.68 -12.53 13.59
C ILE A 299 36.01 -12.79 12.87
N ARG A 300 36.37 -11.99 11.86
CA ARG A 300 37.63 -12.14 11.11
C ARG A 300 38.90 -11.85 11.92
N ARG A 301 38.80 -11.10 13.03
CA ARG A 301 39.92 -10.89 13.97
C ARG A 301 40.14 -12.08 14.90
N ASN A 302 39.06 -12.82 15.21
CA ASN A 302 39.10 -13.90 16.19
C ASN A 302 39.21 -15.28 15.55
N PHE A 303 38.82 -15.43 14.28
CA PHE A 303 38.80 -16.71 13.57
C PHE A 303 39.27 -16.54 12.13
N ALA A 304 40.14 -17.42 11.65
CA ALA A 304 40.50 -17.46 10.23
C ALA A 304 39.40 -18.19 9.43
N LEU A 305 39.16 -17.77 8.18
CA LEU A 305 38.11 -18.34 7.32
C LEU A 305 38.27 -19.87 7.17
N SER A 306 39.51 -20.36 6.98
CA SER A 306 39.82 -21.80 6.88
C SER A 306 39.48 -22.61 8.14
N GLU A 307 39.19 -21.95 9.25
CA GLU A 307 38.82 -22.57 10.53
C GLU A 307 37.31 -22.58 10.72
N LEU A 308 36.64 -21.50 10.29
CA LEU A 308 35.19 -21.44 10.21
C LEU A 308 34.64 -22.48 9.23
N GLU A 309 35.29 -22.66 8.07
CA GLU A 309 34.95 -23.69 7.08
C GLU A 309 34.96 -25.11 7.67
N LYS A 310 35.88 -25.40 8.60
CA LYS A 310 35.95 -26.70 9.29
C LYS A 310 34.81 -26.90 10.29
N CYS A 311 34.18 -25.82 10.74
CA CYS A 311 33.06 -25.84 11.66
C CYS A 311 31.70 -25.94 10.95
N TYR A 312 31.62 -25.68 9.64
CA TYR A 312 30.41 -25.86 8.82
C TYR A 312 30.13 -27.33 8.49
N GLN A 313 30.05 -28.14 9.54
CA GLN A 313 29.74 -29.57 9.50
C GLN A 313 28.46 -29.82 10.29
N ALA A 314 27.64 -30.79 9.85
CA ALA A 314 26.32 -31.05 10.41
C ALA A 314 26.34 -31.40 11.92
N ASP A 315 27.44 -31.95 12.42
CA ASP A 315 27.61 -32.28 13.85
C ASP A 315 27.93 -31.07 14.73
N ASN A 316 28.52 -30.04 14.14
CA ASN A 316 28.92 -28.83 14.86
C ASN A 316 27.89 -27.71 14.71
N PHE A 317 26.86 -27.88 13.88
CA PHE A 317 25.99 -26.78 13.49
C PHE A 317 24.98 -26.35 14.58
N LEU A 318 24.69 -27.23 15.56
CA LEU A 318 23.90 -26.93 16.78
C LEU A 318 24.44 -25.76 17.61
N ASN A 319 25.65 -25.34 17.29
CA ASN A 319 26.42 -24.38 18.05
C ASN A 319 26.53 -23.01 17.38
N PHE A 320 26.04 -22.89 16.15
CA PHE A 320 25.95 -21.62 15.44
C PHE A 320 24.64 -20.92 15.84
N THR A 321 24.63 -20.36 17.06
CA THR A 321 23.54 -19.51 17.57
C THR A 321 24.08 -18.14 17.96
N ASP A 322 23.21 -17.14 17.98
CA ASP A 322 23.59 -15.74 18.24
C ASP A 322 24.35 -15.59 19.56
N GLU A 323 23.81 -16.20 20.63
CA GLU A 323 24.41 -16.14 21.97
C GLU A 323 25.76 -16.84 22.05
N LYS A 324 25.90 -18.02 21.42
CA LYS A 324 27.14 -18.81 21.46
C LYS A 324 28.27 -18.09 20.73
N ILE A 325 27.96 -17.47 19.59
CA ILE A 325 28.91 -16.64 18.85
C ILE A 325 29.29 -15.38 19.64
N LEU A 326 28.32 -14.63 20.19
CA LEU A 326 28.63 -13.45 21.01
C LEU A 326 29.50 -13.80 22.22
N SER A 327 29.22 -14.92 22.89
CA SER A 327 30.03 -15.42 24.00
C SER A 327 31.45 -15.76 23.58
N ALA A 328 31.64 -16.35 22.39
CA ALA A 328 32.96 -16.69 21.86
C ALA A 328 33.82 -15.46 21.56
N VAL A 329 33.21 -14.33 21.18
CA VAL A 329 33.90 -13.06 20.87
C VAL A 329 33.79 -11.99 21.94
N LYS A 330 33.30 -12.33 23.14
CA LYS A 330 33.04 -11.37 24.23
C LYS A 330 34.26 -10.54 24.65
N ASN A 331 35.47 -11.05 24.42
CA ASN A 331 36.72 -10.39 24.79
C ASN A 331 37.28 -9.47 23.68
N ASP A 332 36.67 -9.44 22.49
CA ASP A 332 37.07 -8.50 21.45
C ASP A 332 36.65 -7.07 21.83
N CYS A 333 37.56 -6.13 21.67
CA CYS A 333 37.35 -4.73 22.07
C CYS A 333 36.23 -4.05 21.26
N LEU A 334 35.87 -4.61 20.11
CA LEU A 334 34.79 -4.11 19.26
C LEU A 334 33.41 -4.70 19.62
N THR A 335 33.34 -5.80 20.39
CA THR A 335 32.07 -6.45 20.75
C THR A 335 31.13 -5.51 21.52
N LYS A 336 31.68 -4.55 22.27
CA LYS A 336 30.89 -3.50 22.94
C LYS A 336 30.07 -2.62 22.00
N PHE A 337 30.43 -2.54 20.71
CA PHE A 337 29.73 -1.76 19.69
C PHE A 337 28.60 -2.53 19.00
N LEU A 338 28.44 -3.82 19.31
CA LEU A 338 27.25 -4.59 18.93
C LEU A 338 26.10 -4.42 19.95
N ASN A 339 26.34 -3.72 21.07
CA ASN A 339 25.37 -3.48 22.13
C ASN A 339 24.57 -2.19 21.96
N GLU A 340 23.36 -2.18 22.51
CA GLU A 340 22.25 -1.25 22.23
C GLU A 340 22.45 0.22 22.66
N SER A 341 23.55 0.54 23.35
CA SER A 341 23.75 1.85 24.00
C SER A 341 24.65 2.81 23.24
N VAL A 342 25.17 2.42 22.06
CA VAL A 342 26.15 3.25 21.35
C VAL A 342 25.46 4.21 20.37
N ALA A 343 25.68 5.51 20.56
CA ALA A 343 25.22 6.55 19.64
C ALA A 343 26.12 6.58 18.37
N TYR A 344 25.54 6.27 17.22
CA TYR A 344 26.19 6.45 15.92
C TYR A 344 26.00 7.91 15.49
N LYS A 345 27.11 8.63 15.30
CA LYS A 345 27.09 10.01 14.81
C LYS A 345 27.42 10.00 13.33
N GLU A 346 26.48 10.45 12.50
CA GLU A 346 26.69 10.55 11.07
C GLU A 346 27.67 11.69 10.77
N ILE A 347 28.73 11.39 10.00
CA ILE A 347 29.72 12.37 9.57
C ILE A 347 29.29 12.89 8.19
N PRO A 348 29.13 14.21 7.99
CA PRO A 348 28.78 14.78 6.70
C PRO A 348 29.78 14.35 5.60
N SER A 349 29.29 14.10 4.38
CA SER A 349 30.10 13.54 3.27
C SER A 349 31.37 14.32 2.94
N LYS A 350 31.38 15.64 3.20
CA LYS A 350 32.54 16.53 3.01
C LYS A 350 33.66 16.31 4.05
N GLU A 351 33.31 15.84 5.25
CA GLU A 351 34.26 15.51 6.34
C GLU A 351 34.62 14.00 6.35
N PHE A 352 33.86 13.19 5.61
CA PHE A 352 34.03 11.74 5.53
C PHE A 352 35.35 11.34 4.85
N LYS A 353 35.73 11.99 3.75
CA LYS A 353 36.93 11.61 2.97
C LYS A 353 38.25 11.76 3.76
N PRO A 354 38.52 12.91 4.42
CA PRO A 354 39.74 13.08 5.24
C PRO A 354 39.75 12.19 6.48
N THR A 355 38.58 11.97 7.11
CA THR A 355 38.44 11.11 8.31
C THR A 355 38.63 9.64 7.96
N CYS A 356 38.12 9.19 6.81
CA CYS A 356 38.38 7.86 6.28
C CYS A 356 39.84 7.67 5.90
N GLU A 357 40.53 8.65 5.31
CA GLU A 357 41.98 8.54 5.03
C GLU A 357 42.80 8.34 6.32
N HIS A 358 42.45 9.03 7.41
CA HIS A 358 43.10 8.84 8.72
C HIS A 358 42.80 7.45 9.34
N LEU A 359 41.56 6.97 9.25
CA LEU A 359 41.16 5.66 9.76
C LEU A 359 41.64 4.48 8.89
N ARG A 360 41.71 4.67 7.57
CA ARG A 360 42.21 3.70 6.58
C ARG A 360 43.72 3.50 6.70
N ASN A 361 44.46 4.54 7.08
CA ASN A 361 45.88 4.44 7.45
C ASN A 361 46.11 3.74 8.81
N SER A 362 45.09 3.70 9.68
CA SER A 362 45.17 3.02 10.99
C SER A 362 44.66 1.57 10.94
N TYR A 363 43.78 1.24 9.99
CA TYR A 363 43.13 -0.06 9.85
C TYR A 363 42.84 -0.33 8.37
N ALA A 364 43.86 -0.71 7.61
CA ALA A 364 43.75 -0.99 6.19
C ALA A 364 43.09 -2.35 5.96
N ASP A 365 41.85 -2.33 5.47
CA ASP A 365 41.29 -3.34 4.56
C ASP A 365 40.13 -2.67 3.83
N SER A 366 40.28 -2.46 2.53
CA SER A 366 39.24 -1.88 1.69
C SER A 366 38.64 -2.95 0.81
N GLU A 367 37.36 -3.26 1.03
CA GLU A 367 36.54 -3.98 0.07
C GLU A 367 35.20 -3.27 -0.11
N THR A 368 34.78 -3.22 -1.36
CA THR A 368 33.60 -2.57 -1.90
C THR A 368 32.31 -3.14 -1.33
N PHE A 369 31.43 -2.27 -0.84
CA PHE A 369 30.03 -2.60 -0.60
C PHE A 369 29.33 -2.85 -1.94
N HIS A 370 28.89 -4.09 -2.19
CA HIS A 370 28.06 -4.41 -3.34
C HIS A 370 26.59 -4.08 -3.01
N ILE A 371 26.16 -2.85 -3.31
CA ILE A 371 24.73 -2.56 -3.40
C ILE A 371 24.21 -3.31 -4.63
N GLN A 372 23.42 -4.37 -4.40
CA GLN A 372 22.79 -5.12 -5.48
C GLN A 372 21.86 -4.15 -6.27
N PRO A 373 21.90 -4.16 -7.61
CA PRO A 373 21.05 -3.28 -8.41
C PRO A 373 19.58 -3.56 -8.13
N VAL A 374 18.77 -2.50 -8.09
CA VAL A 374 17.31 -2.53 -7.84
C VAL A 374 16.62 -3.60 -8.70
N SER A 375 17.11 -3.81 -9.93
CA SER A 375 16.64 -4.84 -10.87
C SER A 375 16.71 -6.29 -10.40
N LYS A 376 17.37 -6.61 -9.27
CA LYS A 376 17.37 -7.95 -8.67
C LYS A 376 16.17 -8.19 -7.75
N TYR A 377 15.57 -7.12 -7.22
CA TYR A 377 14.40 -7.19 -6.33
C TYR A 377 13.07 -7.18 -7.10
N PHE A 378 13.12 -6.88 -8.40
CA PHE A 378 12.01 -7.02 -9.33
C PHE A 378 12.27 -8.28 -10.16
N PRO A 379 11.38 -9.29 -10.15
CA PRO A 379 11.57 -10.47 -10.98
C PRO A 379 11.66 -10.07 -12.45
N LYS A 380 12.69 -10.56 -13.16
CA LYS A 380 12.74 -10.48 -14.62
C LYS A 380 11.72 -11.47 -15.19
N ASN A 381 10.52 -11.00 -15.52
CA ASN A 381 9.49 -11.74 -16.27
C ASN A 381 9.01 -13.07 -15.65
N GLN A 382 8.83 -13.18 -14.33
CA GLN A 382 8.48 -14.46 -13.67
C GLN A 382 7.12 -14.51 -12.98
N VAL A 383 6.29 -13.46 -13.05
CA VAL A 383 4.92 -13.54 -12.50
C VAL A 383 3.94 -13.75 -13.65
N CYS A 384 3.39 -14.95 -13.73
CA CYS A 384 2.32 -15.27 -14.67
C CYS A 384 0.98 -14.83 -14.07
N LEU A 385 0.24 -13.97 -14.77
CA LEU A 385 -1.09 -13.56 -14.36
C LEU A 385 -2.12 -14.24 -15.26
N TYR A 386 -3.18 -14.75 -14.66
CA TYR A 386 -4.32 -15.29 -15.41
C TYR A 386 -5.55 -14.38 -15.28
N PRO A 387 -6.36 -14.29 -16.35
CA PRO A 387 -7.55 -13.46 -16.35
C PRO A 387 -8.55 -13.93 -15.30
N ASP A 388 -9.22 -12.98 -14.66
CA ASP A 388 -10.32 -13.26 -13.73
C ASP A 388 -11.35 -14.15 -14.45
N ARG A 389 -11.72 -15.29 -13.86
CA ARG A 389 -12.78 -16.15 -14.43
C ARG A 389 -14.12 -15.42 -14.26
N GLY A 390 -14.42 -14.58 -15.22
CA GLY A 390 -15.59 -13.72 -15.31
C GLY A 390 -15.35 -12.75 -16.45
N ASP A 391 -15.91 -13.11 -17.60
CA ASP A 391 -15.93 -12.41 -18.89
C ASP A 391 -14.78 -12.70 -19.89
N PHE A 392 -15.24 -13.26 -21.02
CA PHE A 392 -14.52 -13.57 -22.23
C PHE A 392 -13.97 -12.31 -22.91
N ASP A 393 -12.84 -12.49 -23.62
CA ASP A 393 -12.35 -11.64 -24.71
C ASP A 393 -11.96 -10.18 -24.39
N THR A 394 -10.85 -9.97 -23.67
CA THR A 394 -9.93 -8.85 -23.99
C THR A 394 -8.55 -9.03 -23.34
N ILE A 395 -7.60 -9.64 -24.05
CA ILE A 395 -6.18 -9.34 -23.79
C ILE A 395 -5.93 -7.93 -24.34
N ILE A 396 -6.05 -6.84 -23.57
CA ILE A 396 -5.43 -5.56 -23.97
C ILE A 396 -5.06 -4.67 -22.75
N HIS A 397 -3.75 -4.41 -22.59
CA HIS A 397 -3.10 -3.23 -21.99
C HIS A 397 -3.90 -2.26 -21.08
N ALA A 398 -4.12 -2.60 -19.81
CA ALA A 398 -4.60 -1.60 -18.83
C ALA A 398 -3.54 -0.50 -18.60
N MET A 399 -3.98 0.76 -18.44
CA MET A 399 -3.08 1.90 -18.14
C MET A 399 -2.87 2.02 -16.63
N GLU A 400 -1.62 2.08 -16.20
CA GLU A 400 -1.25 2.34 -14.80
C GLU A 400 -0.89 3.81 -14.61
N ILE A 401 -1.54 4.48 -13.67
CA ILE A 401 -1.25 5.85 -13.24
C ILE A 401 -0.77 5.79 -11.79
N LEU A 402 0.44 6.31 -11.54
CA LEU A 402 0.92 6.53 -10.17
C LEU A 402 0.33 7.84 -9.64
N ASP A 403 -0.66 7.71 -8.75
CA ASP A 403 -1.30 8.80 -8.03
C ASP A 403 -0.67 8.97 -6.62
N GLU A 404 -0.48 10.22 -6.20
CA GLU A 404 0.20 10.56 -4.93
C GLU A 404 -0.65 10.20 -3.69
N ILE A 405 -1.96 10.02 -3.84
CA ILE A 405 -2.92 9.73 -2.77
C ILE A 405 -3.23 8.24 -2.70
N TYR A 406 -3.51 7.62 -3.85
CA TYR A 406 -4.02 6.24 -3.93
C TYR A 406 -2.99 5.20 -4.41
N GLY A 407 -1.77 5.62 -4.74
CA GLY A 407 -0.76 4.73 -5.31
C GLY A 407 -1.07 4.39 -6.76
N VAL A 408 -0.99 3.12 -7.16
CA VAL A 408 -1.19 2.74 -8.57
C VAL A 408 -2.67 2.56 -8.89
N ILE A 409 -3.24 3.47 -9.70
CA ILE A 409 -4.59 3.37 -10.24
C ILE A 409 -4.53 2.72 -11.64
N VAL A 410 -5.34 1.69 -11.89
CA VAL A 410 -5.38 0.97 -13.16
C VAL A 410 -6.69 1.31 -13.84
N LEU A 411 -6.55 1.82 -15.06
CA LEU A 411 -7.65 2.16 -15.92
C LEU A 411 -7.83 1.05 -16.97
N PRO A 412 -9.04 0.49 -17.10
CA PRO A 412 -9.40 -0.39 -18.21
C PRO A 412 -9.20 0.31 -19.58
N MET A 413 -9.09 -0.47 -20.66
CA MET A 413 -8.74 0.06 -21.99
C MET A 413 -9.75 1.06 -22.57
N ASP A 414 -11.03 0.84 -22.32
CA ASP A 414 -12.10 1.73 -22.69
C ASP A 414 -12.02 3.07 -21.93
N VAL A 415 -11.68 3.04 -20.65
CA VAL A 415 -11.41 4.22 -19.83
C VAL A 415 -10.12 4.92 -20.27
N LYS A 416 -9.04 4.17 -20.52
CA LYS A 416 -7.77 4.68 -21.06
C LYS A 416 -8.00 5.48 -22.32
N ALA A 417 -8.79 4.95 -23.26
CA ALA A 417 -9.06 5.61 -24.52
C ALA A 417 -9.85 6.93 -24.36
N ILE A 418 -10.57 7.13 -23.25
CA ILE A 418 -11.15 8.43 -22.86
C ILE A 418 -10.08 9.34 -22.24
N VAL A 419 -9.24 8.81 -21.34
CA VAL A 419 -8.20 9.57 -20.64
C VAL A 419 -7.09 10.08 -21.58
N GLU A 420 -6.81 9.35 -22.66
CA GLU A 420 -5.88 9.75 -23.71
C GLU A 420 -6.48 10.75 -24.72
N THR A 421 -7.76 11.12 -24.59
CA THR A 421 -8.33 12.17 -25.46
C THR A 421 -7.71 13.53 -25.13
N PRO A 422 -7.50 14.41 -26.14
CA PRO A 422 -7.03 15.76 -25.89
C PRO A 422 -7.94 16.57 -24.93
N ILE A 423 -9.24 16.26 -24.93
CA ILE A 423 -10.22 16.90 -24.05
C ILE A 423 -9.95 16.56 -22.59
N PHE A 424 -9.64 15.29 -22.29
CA PHE A 424 -9.32 14.87 -20.94
C PHE A 424 -7.90 15.31 -20.53
N GLU A 425 -6.91 15.15 -21.42
CA GLU A 425 -5.53 15.58 -21.16
C GLU A 425 -5.40 17.08 -20.88
N ARG A 426 -6.29 17.91 -21.44
CA ARG A 426 -6.39 19.35 -21.15
C ARG A 426 -6.41 19.64 -19.65
N LEU A 427 -7.03 18.77 -18.84
CA LEU A 427 -7.11 18.96 -17.39
C LEU A 427 -5.74 18.99 -16.71
N LYS A 428 -4.67 18.49 -17.35
CA LYS A 428 -3.28 18.63 -16.84
C LYS A 428 -2.84 20.09 -16.77
N SER A 429 -3.49 20.97 -17.55
CA SER A 429 -3.23 22.40 -17.65
C SER A 429 -4.25 23.27 -16.92
N ILE A 430 -5.11 22.67 -16.08
CA ILE A 430 -6.09 23.37 -15.24
C ILE A 430 -5.78 23.09 -13.77
N ARG A 431 -5.31 24.10 -13.04
CA ARG A 431 -5.00 23.98 -11.60
C ARG A 431 -6.27 23.74 -10.78
N GLN A 432 -6.23 22.80 -9.85
CA GLN A 432 -7.37 22.46 -8.97
C GLN A 432 -7.80 23.67 -8.12
N LEU A 433 -6.83 24.34 -7.49
CA LEU A 433 -7.03 25.40 -6.51
C LEU A 433 -6.83 26.81 -7.07
N GLY A 434 -6.95 26.96 -8.39
CA GLY A 434 -6.83 28.26 -9.09
C GLY A 434 -5.52 28.97 -8.76
N PHE A 435 -5.64 30.15 -8.12
CA PHE A 435 -4.51 31.03 -7.80
C PHE A 435 -3.78 30.72 -6.48
N MET A 436 -4.13 29.65 -5.78
CA MET A 436 -3.61 29.40 -4.44
C MET A 436 -2.10 29.20 -4.37
N LYS A 437 -1.49 29.74 -3.30
CA LYS A 437 -0.06 29.62 -2.99
C LYS A 437 0.15 28.96 -1.61
N LEU A 438 1.06 27.98 -1.55
CA LEU A 438 1.56 27.40 -0.29
C LEU A 438 2.87 28.09 0.11
N GLY A 439 2.81 29.22 0.83
CA GLY A 439 4.00 29.82 1.44
C GLY A 439 5.16 30.11 0.46
N TYR A 440 6.35 30.44 0.99
CA TYR A 440 7.48 31.04 0.27
C TYR A 440 8.24 30.11 -0.69
N LYS A 441 7.73 28.93 -1.03
CA LYS A 441 8.34 28.05 -2.04
C LYS A 441 7.25 27.53 -2.97
N THR A 442 7.40 27.83 -4.25
CA THR A 442 6.70 27.17 -5.35
C THR A 442 7.09 25.69 -5.36
N ASN A 443 6.48 24.91 -4.47
CA ASN A 443 6.74 23.48 -4.40
C ASN A 443 6.10 22.82 -5.63
N ASP A 444 6.85 21.97 -6.33
CA ASP A 444 6.39 21.17 -7.49
C ASP A 444 5.05 20.45 -7.26
N ARG A 445 4.67 20.23 -6.00
CA ARG A 445 3.39 19.64 -5.58
C ARG A 445 2.16 20.46 -5.99
N ILE A 446 2.22 21.79 -5.95
CA ILE A 446 1.07 22.63 -6.35
C ILE A 446 0.89 22.58 -7.86
N ILE A 447 2.00 22.57 -8.61
CA ILE A 447 1.99 22.56 -10.08
C ILE A 447 1.41 21.23 -10.61
N LYS A 448 1.67 20.12 -9.89
CA LYS A 448 1.09 18.80 -10.21
C LYS A 448 -0.34 18.60 -9.71
N HIS A 449 -0.86 19.51 -8.88
CA HIS A 449 -2.19 19.44 -8.32
C HIS A 449 -3.21 20.11 -9.27
N ASN A 450 -3.66 19.31 -10.24
CA ASN A 450 -4.54 19.73 -11.33
C ASN A 450 -5.81 18.86 -11.37
N ARG A 451 -6.79 19.32 -12.16
CA ARG A 451 -8.07 18.63 -12.33
C ARG A 451 -7.90 17.23 -12.93
N TYR A 452 -6.84 16.97 -13.70
CA TYR A 452 -6.59 15.65 -14.28
C TYR A 452 -6.39 14.59 -13.19
N ASN A 453 -5.51 14.85 -12.23
CA ASN A 453 -5.23 13.90 -11.16
C ASN A 453 -6.46 13.72 -10.26
N HIS A 454 -7.17 14.81 -9.96
CA HIS A 454 -8.43 14.75 -9.22
C HIS A 454 -9.48 13.89 -9.94
N SER A 455 -9.74 14.10 -11.23
CA SER A 455 -10.69 13.29 -12.01
C SER A 455 -10.36 11.80 -12.03
N ILE A 456 -9.07 11.44 -12.14
CA ILE A 456 -8.63 10.03 -12.05
C ILE A 456 -8.86 9.47 -10.65
N GLY A 457 -8.57 10.24 -9.60
CA GLY A 457 -8.80 9.81 -8.22
C GLY A 457 -10.28 9.71 -7.86
N THR A 458 -11.13 10.61 -8.37
CA THR A 458 -12.60 10.55 -8.23
C THR A 458 -13.18 9.31 -8.94
N TYR A 459 -12.66 8.94 -10.12
CA TYR A 459 -12.97 7.64 -10.75
C TYR A 459 -12.60 6.46 -9.84
N HIS A 460 -11.42 6.51 -9.23
CA HIS A 460 -10.95 5.44 -8.34
C HIS A 460 -11.78 5.33 -7.06
N THR A 461 -12.10 6.44 -6.40
CA THR A 461 -12.96 6.45 -5.21
C THR A 461 -14.40 6.02 -5.54
N ALA A 462 -14.92 6.37 -6.72
CA ALA A 462 -16.20 5.85 -7.22
C ALA A 462 -16.19 4.34 -7.38
N LEU A 463 -15.11 3.77 -7.93
CA LEU A 463 -14.94 2.31 -8.04
C LEU A 463 -14.94 1.65 -6.67
N LEU A 464 -14.15 2.16 -5.72
CA LEU A 464 -14.10 1.63 -4.36
C LEU A 464 -15.48 1.71 -3.66
N MET A 465 -16.22 2.81 -3.83
CA MET A 465 -17.54 2.98 -3.24
C MET A 465 -18.56 2.02 -3.86
N LEU A 466 -18.54 1.83 -5.19
CA LEU A 466 -19.41 0.86 -5.87
C LEU A 466 -19.13 -0.58 -5.41
N GLU A 467 -17.87 -0.96 -5.31
CA GLU A 467 -17.47 -2.29 -4.79
C GLU A 467 -17.89 -2.48 -3.33
N ALA A 468 -17.77 -1.44 -2.50
CA ALA A 468 -18.28 -1.45 -1.13
C ALA A 468 -19.80 -1.65 -1.09
N ILE A 469 -20.56 -0.91 -1.90
CA ILE A 469 -22.02 -1.04 -1.98
C ILE A 469 -22.41 -2.46 -2.46
N GLU A 470 -21.76 -2.99 -3.49
CA GLU A 470 -21.97 -4.37 -3.98
C GLU A 470 -21.73 -5.40 -2.86
N LYS A 471 -20.65 -5.23 -2.09
CA LYS A 471 -20.28 -6.11 -0.97
C LYS A 471 -21.24 -6.01 0.22
N ASN A 472 -21.65 -4.79 0.57
CA ASN A 472 -22.37 -4.49 1.81
C ASN A 472 -23.90 -4.60 1.66
N THR A 473 -24.42 -4.60 0.43
CA THR A 473 -25.87 -4.65 0.15
C THR A 473 -26.35 -6.08 -0.11
N ILE A 474 -27.24 -6.59 0.74
CA ILE A 474 -27.71 -7.99 0.67
C ILE A 474 -28.47 -8.26 -0.62
N TRP A 475 -29.39 -7.37 -1.02
CA TRP A 475 -30.23 -7.59 -2.19
C TRP A 475 -29.43 -7.52 -3.51
N ILE A 476 -28.40 -6.66 -3.61
CA ILE A 476 -27.51 -6.61 -4.78
C ILE A 476 -26.79 -7.96 -4.93
N LYS A 477 -26.23 -8.51 -3.85
CA LYS A 477 -25.57 -9.83 -3.86
C LYS A 477 -26.51 -10.98 -4.26
N ALA A 478 -27.81 -10.82 -4.00
CA ALA A 478 -28.81 -11.81 -4.37
C ALA A 478 -29.29 -11.69 -5.83
N MET A 479 -28.97 -10.58 -6.53
CA MET A 479 -29.34 -10.39 -7.93
C MET A 479 -28.68 -11.45 -8.82
N GLN A 480 -29.45 -12.00 -9.75
CA GLN A 480 -28.95 -12.94 -10.76
C GLN A 480 -28.76 -12.21 -12.09
N PRO A 481 -27.78 -12.61 -12.92
CA PRO A 481 -26.89 -13.77 -12.76
C PRO A 481 -25.61 -13.49 -11.94
N GLU A 482 -25.29 -12.23 -11.67
CA GLU A 482 -23.91 -11.83 -11.31
C GLU A 482 -23.74 -11.35 -9.85
N GLY A 483 -24.81 -11.10 -9.11
CA GLY A 483 -24.74 -10.54 -7.75
C GLY A 483 -24.08 -9.15 -7.70
N LYS A 484 -24.22 -8.36 -8.78
CA LYS A 484 -23.52 -7.10 -9.02
C LYS A 484 -24.46 -6.02 -9.55
N ILE A 485 -24.02 -4.76 -9.47
CA ILE A 485 -24.69 -3.64 -10.13
C ILE A 485 -24.53 -3.82 -11.65
N SER A 486 -25.64 -3.68 -12.39
CA SER A 486 -25.64 -3.81 -13.85
C SER A 486 -24.60 -2.86 -14.49
N SER A 487 -23.84 -3.38 -15.47
CA SER A 487 -22.73 -2.69 -16.13
C SER A 487 -23.06 -1.29 -16.63
N ILE A 488 -24.22 -1.10 -17.29
CA ILE A 488 -24.66 0.24 -17.74
C ILE A 488 -24.73 1.29 -16.61
N TYR A 489 -25.13 0.90 -15.39
CA TYR A 489 -25.18 1.84 -14.26
C TYR A 489 -23.81 2.01 -13.62
N LYS A 490 -23.04 0.92 -13.51
CA LYS A 490 -21.68 0.94 -12.98
C LYS A 490 -20.77 1.83 -13.84
N ASP A 491 -20.74 1.59 -15.14
CA ASP A 491 -19.94 2.37 -16.10
C ASP A 491 -20.42 3.81 -16.20
N ALA A 492 -21.73 4.06 -16.13
CA ALA A 492 -22.23 5.44 -16.10
C ALA A 492 -21.78 6.21 -14.85
N VAL A 493 -21.76 5.58 -13.67
CA VAL A 493 -21.25 6.19 -12.43
C VAL A 493 -19.76 6.43 -12.51
N LEU A 494 -18.99 5.44 -12.94
CA LEU A 494 -17.54 5.55 -13.08
C LEU A 494 -17.14 6.64 -14.08
N LEU A 495 -17.81 6.69 -15.24
CA LEU A 495 -17.54 7.71 -16.24
C LEU A 495 -18.06 9.08 -15.82
N ALA A 496 -19.14 9.17 -15.06
CA ALA A 496 -19.56 10.44 -14.45
C ALA A 496 -18.51 10.94 -13.46
N ALA A 497 -17.97 10.08 -12.60
CA ALA A 497 -16.91 10.40 -11.66
C ALA A 497 -15.63 10.87 -12.37
N LEU A 498 -15.23 10.16 -13.43
CA LEU A 498 -14.09 10.53 -14.27
C LEU A 498 -14.30 11.87 -14.99
N LEU A 499 -15.50 12.11 -15.50
CA LEU A 499 -15.76 13.19 -16.45
C LEU A 499 -16.47 14.41 -15.84
N HIS A 500 -16.77 14.42 -14.54
CA HIS A 500 -17.52 15.53 -13.92
C HIS A 500 -16.83 16.89 -14.12
N ASP A 501 -15.50 16.90 -14.12
CA ASP A 501 -14.67 18.09 -14.15
C ASP A 501 -14.07 18.45 -15.52
N ILE A 502 -14.35 17.69 -16.59
CA ILE A 502 -13.73 17.94 -17.91
C ILE A 502 -14.11 19.32 -18.48
N GLY A 503 -15.25 19.85 -18.04
CA GLY A 503 -15.77 21.16 -18.38
C GLY A 503 -15.21 22.30 -17.55
N HIS A 504 -14.29 22.10 -16.60
CA HIS A 504 -13.73 23.23 -15.84
C HIS A 504 -12.99 24.21 -16.74
N GLY A 505 -13.23 25.51 -16.53
CA GLY A 505 -12.51 26.60 -17.17
C GLY A 505 -11.12 26.85 -16.53
N PRO A 506 -10.34 27.79 -17.10
CA PRO A 506 -9.06 28.23 -16.55
C PRO A 506 -9.19 28.68 -15.10
N PHE A 507 -8.29 28.20 -14.24
CA PHE A 507 -8.29 28.42 -12.79
C PHE A 507 -9.50 27.83 -12.06
N SER A 508 -10.13 26.79 -12.62
CA SER A 508 -11.26 26.06 -12.02
C SER A 508 -12.45 26.97 -11.71
N HIS A 509 -12.95 27.00 -10.47
CA HIS A 509 -14.12 27.81 -10.07
C HIS A 509 -13.90 29.32 -10.23
N SER A 510 -12.64 29.78 -10.26
CA SER A 510 -12.36 31.20 -10.56
C SER A 510 -12.96 31.64 -11.89
N TRP A 511 -13.12 30.73 -12.87
CA TRP A 511 -13.74 31.08 -14.14
C TRP A 511 -15.26 31.33 -14.03
N GLU A 512 -15.94 30.64 -13.12
CA GLU A 512 -17.38 30.84 -12.89
C GLU A 512 -17.65 32.20 -12.22
N ASP A 513 -16.68 32.70 -11.44
CA ASP A 513 -16.67 34.09 -10.95
C ASP A 513 -16.42 35.12 -12.08
N VAL A 514 -15.69 34.73 -13.13
CA VAL A 514 -15.39 35.57 -14.29
C VAL A 514 -16.60 35.67 -15.23
N ASP A 515 -17.25 34.55 -15.51
CA ASP A 515 -18.44 34.45 -16.34
C ASP A 515 -19.54 33.66 -15.60
N PRO A 516 -20.47 34.33 -14.91
CA PRO A 516 -21.56 33.66 -14.18
C PRO A 516 -22.53 32.86 -15.06
N ASP A 517 -22.52 33.07 -16.39
CA ASP A 517 -23.29 32.26 -17.34
C ASP A 517 -22.57 30.94 -17.71
N TYR A 518 -21.33 30.77 -17.26
CA TYR A 518 -20.54 29.56 -17.47
C TYR A 518 -20.78 28.55 -16.35
N ASP A 519 -21.13 27.33 -16.75
CA ASP A 519 -21.35 26.21 -15.83
C ASP A 519 -20.49 25.04 -16.32
N HIS A 520 -19.53 24.62 -15.47
CA HIS A 520 -18.62 23.54 -15.81
C HIS A 520 -19.32 22.20 -15.95
N GLU A 521 -20.36 21.89 -15.15
CA GLU A 521 -21.13 20.64 -15.23
C GLU A 521 -21.87 20.55 -16.59
N ILE A 522 -22.45 21.67 -17.05
CA ILE A 522 -23.12 21.75 -18.36
C ILE A 522 -22.09 21.65 -19.50
N MET A 523 -20.92 22.26 -19.36
CA MET A 523 -19.85 22.12 -20.34
C MET A 523 -19.31 20.69 -20.40
N SER A 524 -19.15 20.02 -19.26
CA SER A 524 -18.78 18.60 -19.17
C SER A 524 -19.73 17.74 -20.00
N GLY A 525 -21.04 17.97 -19.90
CA GLY A 525 -22.03 17.28 -20.73
C GLY A 525 -21.83 17.44 -22.25
N LYS A 526 -21.51 18.66 -22.71
CA LYS A 526 -21.22 18.92 -24.13
C LYS A 526 -19.95 18.23 -24.61
N LEU A 527 -18.94 18.17 -23.74
CA LEU A 527 -17.66 17.53 -24.05
C LEU A 527 -17.77 16.00 -24.04
N ILE A 528 -18.60 15.42 -23.17
CA ILE A 528 -18.97 14.01 -23.19
C ILE A 528 -19.59 13.66 -24.55
N ASP A 529 -20.57 14.44 -25.02
CA ASP A 529 -21.19 14.19 -26.32
C ASP A 529 -20.15 14.19 -27.45
N LYS A 530 -19.13 15.05 -27.38
CA LYS A 530 -18.01 15.07 -28.33
C LYS A 530 -17.09 13.86 -28.21
N ILE A 531 -16.65 13.49 -27.01
CA ILE A 531 -15.79 12.33 -26.77
C ILE A 531 -16.46 11.07 -27.32
N PHE A 532 -17.74 10.87 -26.98
CA PHE A 532 -18.49 9.73 -27.48
C PHE A 532 -18.76 9.83 -28.99
N ALA A 533 -18.93 11.01 -29.58
CA ALA A 533 -19.02 11.11 -31.04
C ALA A 533 -17.71 10.71 -31.75
N GLU A 534 -16.56 11.02 -31.17
CA GLU A 534 -15.22 10.72 -31.74
C GLU A 534 -14.80 9.27 -31.50
N CYS A 535 -15.33 8.62 -30.46
CA CYS A 535 -15.01 7.25 -30.08
C CYS A 535 -16.27 6.35 -30.04
N PRO A 536 -16.93 6.08 -31.19
CA PRO A 536 -18.21 5.36 -31.22
C PRO A 536 -18.15 3.93 -30.67
N GLN A 537 -17.01 3.26 -30.80
CA GLN A 537 -16.77 1.88 -30.39
C GLN A 537 -16.59 1.68 -28.88
N ILE A 538 -16.25 2.73 -28.13
CA ILE A 538 -16.00 2.63 -26.68
C ILE A 538 -17.34 2.67 -25.95
N PHE A 539 -17.52 1.78 -24.96
CA PHE A 539 -18.75 1.66 -24.16
C PHE A 539 -20.02 1.60 -25.03
N ALA A 540 -20.01 0.75 -26.06
CA ALA A 540 -21.11 0.67 -27.04
C ALA A 540 -22.49 0.47 -26.37
N HIS A 541 -22.54 -0.29 -25.27
CA HIS A 541 -23.77 -0.54 -24.51
C HIS A 541 -24.38 0.75 -23.91
N LEU A 542 -23.59 1.80 -23.64
CA LEU A 542 -24.12 3.09 -23.15
C LEU A 542 -24.93 3.84 -24.22
N ARG A 543 -24.77 3.48 -25.49
CA ARG A 543 -25.53 4.04 -26.63
C ARG A 543 -26.87 3.36 -26.82
N GLU A 544 -27.04 2.17 -26.27
CA GLU A 544 -28.29 1.43 -26.37
C GLU A 544 -29.45 2.26 -25.79
N ASN A 545 -30.66 1.96 -26.27
CA ASN A 545 -31.87 2.65 -25.84
C ASN A 545 -31.77 4.18 -26.00
N ASN A 546 -31.29 4.63 -27.17
CA ASN A 546 -31.20 6.04 -27.54
C ASN A 546 -30.26 6.85 -26.61
N ASN A 547 -29.00 6.40 -26.51
CA ASN A 547 -27.95 7.01 -25.68
C ASN A 547 -28.28 7.07 -24.18
N ARG A 548 -29.04 6.10 -23.66
CA ARG A 548 -29.50 6.07 -22.27
C ARG A 548 -28.36 6.15 -21.26
N GLY A 549 -27.27 5.41 -21.49
CA GLY A 549 -26.09 5.44 -20.62
C GLY A 549 -25.36 6.79 -20.67
N ILE A 550 -25.20 7.38 -21.86
CA ILE A 550 -24.57 8.70 -22.03
C ILE A 550 -25.40 9.81 -21.36
N ASP A 551 -26.72 9.77 -21.52
CA ASP A 551 -27.62 10.69 -20.83
C ASP A 551 -27.56 10.51 -19.31
N LEU A 552 -27.41 9.26 -18.84
CA LEU A 552 -27.25 8.97 -17.42
C LEU A 552 -25.96 9.59 -16.87
N ILE A 553 -24.83 9.44 -17.55
CA ILE A 553 -23.55 10.08 -17.17
C ILE A 553 -23.76 11.59 -16.94
N LYS A 554 -24.40 12.27 -17.89
CA LYS A 554 -24.66 13.72 -17.81
C LYS A 554 -25.57 14.08 -16.62
N SER A 555 -26.59 13.28 -16.35
CA SER A 555 -27.47 13.49 -15.20
C SER A 555 -26.79 13.22 -13.85
N LEU A 556 -25.86 12.26 -13.80
CA LEU A 556 -25.07 11.95 -12.60
C LEU A 556 -24.08 13.07 -12.25
N ILE A 557 -23.46 13.69 -13.27
CA ILE A 557 -22.55 14.84 -13.07
C ILE A 557 -23.30 16.01 -12.42
N THR A 558 -24.48 16.35 -12.93
CA THR A 558 -25.29 17.43 -12.35
C THR A 558 -25.96 17.04 -11.02
N GLY A 559 -26.00 15.74 -10.68
CA GLY A 559 -26.74 15.20 -9.53
C GLY A 559 -28.26 15.39 -9.62
N ARG A 560 -28.80 15.80 -10.79
CA ARG A 560 -30.23 16.12 -10.96
C ARG A 560 -30.95 14.98 -11.64
N ARG A 561 -31.50 14.04 -10.84
CA ARG A 561 -32.30 12.91 -11.34
C ARG A 561 -33.44 13.32 -12.27
N LYS A 562 -34.06 14.48 -12.03
CA LYS A 562 -35.15 15.02 -12.87
C LYS A 562 -34.71 15.34 -14.31
N ASP A 563 -33.42 15.54 -14.54
CA ASP A 563 -32.85 15.83 -15.87
C ASP A 563 -32.62 14.53 -16.67
N PHE A 564 -32.70 13.36 -16.01
CA PHE A 564 -32.59 12.07 -16.67
C PHE A 564 -33.88 11.75 -17.41
N LYS A 565 -33.83 11.87 -18.74
CA LYS A 565 -35.01 11.74 -19.62
C LYS A 565 -35.54 10.31 -19.80
N HIS A 566 -34.85 9.31 -19.23
CA HIS A 566 -35.22 7.89 -19.32
C HIS A 566 -35.72 7.39 -17.97
N SER A 567 -36.48 6.28 -17.96
CA SER A 567 -36.85 5.63 -16.71
C SER A 567 -35.63 5.04 -16.01
N LEU A 568 -35.52 5.23 -14.70
CA LEU A 568 -34.55 4.56 -13.83
C LEU A 568 -35.29 3.58 -12.92
N PRO A 569 -34.88 2.30 -12.84
CA PRO A 569 -35.45 1.36 -11.88
C PRO A 569 -35.30 1.89 -10.45
N ASN A 570 -36.27 1.58 -9.59
CA ASN A 570 -36.31 2.15 -8.24
C ASN A 570 -35.09 1.73 -7.41
N GLU A 571 -34.67 0.49 -7.59
CA GLU A 571 -33.53 -0.14 -6.94
C GLU A 571 -32.17 0.49 -7.30
N TYR A 572 -32.09 1.31 -8.36
CA TYR A 572 -30.85 1.98 -8.78
C TYR A 572 -30.88 3.48 -8.55
N ARG A 573 -31.78 4.02 -7.72
CA ARG A 573 -31.86 5.48 -7.48
C ARG A 573 -30.67 6.00 -6.67
N PHE A 574 -30.12 5.20 -5.76
CA PHE A 574 -28.97 5.54 -4.93
C PHE A 574 -27.73 5.98 -5.73
N ILE A 575 -27.60 5.59 -7.00
CA ILE A 575 -26.42 5.95 -7.82
C ILE A 575 -26.26 7.48 -8.01
N PHE A 576 -27.36 8.24 -7.90
CA PHE A 576 -27.34 9.71 -7.95
C PHE A 576 -26.70 10.35 -6.72
N GLU A 577 -26.40 9.56 -5.68
CA GLU A 577 -25.75 10.01 -4.45
C GLU A 577 -24.24 9.68 -4.42
N ILE A 578 -23.69 9.09 -5.49
CA ILE A 578 -22.28 8.70 -5.54
C ILE A 578 -21.38 9.85 -6.00
N VAL A 579 -21.66 10.44 -7.18
CA VAL A 579 -20.78 11.43 -7.83
C VAL A 579 -21.04 12.86 -7.36
N SER A 580 -22.31 13.28 -7.39
CA SER A 580 -22.73 14.64 -7.04
C SER A 580 -23.97 14.55 -6.14
N ASN A 581 -23.75 14.40 -4.84
CA ASN A 581 -24.81 14.10 -3.89
C ASN A 581 -25.49 15.38 -3.42
N LYS A 582 -26.55 15.80 -4.14
CA LYS A 582 -27.33 16.98 -3.77
C LYS A 582 -28.20 16.78 -2.52
N PHE A 583 -28.35 15.54 -2.02
CA PHE A 583 -29.16 15.22 -0.84
C PHE A 583 -28.40 15.46 0.47
N CYS A 584 -27.34 14.70 0.73
CA CYS A 584 -26.60 14.78 1.99
C CYS A 584 -25.16 15.30 1.86
N GLN A 585 -24.71 15.65 0.64
CA GLN A 585 -23.39 16.22 0.38
C GLN A 585 -22.22 15.29 0.76
N ILE A 586 -22.44 13.97 0.77
CA ILE A 586 -21.41 12.95 0.91
C ILE A 586 -21.27 12.25 -0.45
N ASP A 587 -20.19 12.56 -1.16
CA ASP A 587 -19.92 12.05 -2.52
C ASP A 587 -18.42 11.82 -2.73
N VAL A 588 -18.10 11.07 -3.78
CA VAL A 588 -16.73 10.63 -4.09
C VAL A 588 -15.84 11.74 -4.65
N ASP A 589 -16.43 12.82 -5.17
CA ASP A 589 -15.72 14.08 -5.46
C ASP A 589 -15.11 14.65 -4.19
N LYS A 590 -15.92 14.84 -3.13
CA LYS A 590 -15.43 15.26 -1.80
C LYS A 590 -14.44 14.28 -1.21
N TRP A 591 -14.64 12.99 -1.45
CA TRP A 591 -13.70 11.98 -0.98
C TRP A 591 -12.30 12.20 -1.58
N ASP A 592 -12.20 12.43 -2.89
CA ASP A 592 -10.91 12.70 -3.53
C ASP A 592 -10.34 14.05 -3.11
N TYR A 593 -11.05 15.16 -3.38
CA TYR A 593 -10.41 16.47 -3.28
C TYR A 593 -10.00 16.77 -1.84
N LEU A 594 -10.79 16.38 -0.83
CA LEU A 594 -10.42 16.60 0.57
C LEU A 594 -9.14 15.84 0.92
N LYS A 595 -9.00 14.58 0.48
CA LYS A 595 -7.78 13.80 0.72
C LYS A 595 -6.58 14.38 -0.01
N ARG A 596 -6.77 14.77 -1.27
CA ARG A 596 -5.74 15.35 -2.11
C ARG A 596 -5.24 16.69 -1.58
N ASP A 597 -6.17 17.55 -1.18
CA ASP A 597 -5.88 18.84 -0.57
C ASP A 597 -5.26 18.64 0.81
N GLY A 598 -5.77 17.69 1.60
CA GLY A 598 -5.18 17.30 2.88
C GLY A 598 -3.74 16.84 2.74
N HIS A 599 -3.40 16.07 1.70
CA HIS A 599 -2.02 15.72 1.39
C HIS A 599 -1.18 16.96 1.02
N LEU A 600 -1.72 17.82 0.15
CA LEU A 600 -1.07 19.05 -0.29
C LEU A 600 -0.75 20.00 0.89
N PHE A 601 -1.68 20.15 1.83
CA PHE A 601 -1.57 21.02 3.00
C PHE A 601 -0.89 20.36 4.22
N GLY A 602 -0.51 19.07 4.12
CA GLY A 602 0.06 18.33 5.26
C GLY A 602 -0.92 18.09 6.41
N LYS A 603 -2.22 17.95 6.08
CA LYS A 603 -3.35 17.74 6.99
C LYS A 603 -3.94 16.33 6.89
N ALA A 604 -3.10 15.31 6.65
CA ALA A 604 -3.56 13.93 6.46
C ALA A 604 -4.46 13.40 7.60
N SER A 605 -4.20 13.79 8.85
CA SER A 605 -5.03 13.38 10.00
C SER A 605 -6.44 13.98 10.01
N LEU A 606 -6.66 15.08 9.28
CA LEU A 606 -7.98 15.72 9.18
C LEU A 606 -8.89 14.97 8.22
N VAL A 607 -8.32 14.16 7.32
CA VAL A 607 -9.01 13.55 6.17
C VAL A 607 -9.08 12.02 6.27
N ASP A 608 -9.16 11.53 7.51
CA ASP A 608 -9.26 10.10 7.85
C ASP A 608 -10.73 9.69 8.00
N PHE A 609 -11.43 9.57 6.88
CA PHE A 609 -12.86 9.24 6.83
C PHE A 609 -13.23 8.24 5.73
N ASP A 610 -12.26 7.47 5.24
CA ASP A 610 -12.45 6.49 4.14
C ASP A 610 -13.57 5.49 4.43
N GLU A 611 -13.70 5.08 5.69
CA GLU A 611 -14.69 4.06 6.08
C GLU A 611 -16.14 4.54 5.94
N VAL A 612 -16.39 5.85 5.92
CA VAL A 612 -17.73 6.37 5.59
C VAL A 612 -18.18 5.83 4.24
N PHE A 613 -17.29 5.80 3.26
CA PHE A 613 -17.58 5.33 1.91
C PHE A 613 -17.44 3.81 1.81
N LEU A 614 -16.41 3.21 2.41
CA LEU A 614 -16.14 1.77 2.33
C LEU A 614 -17.15 0.91 3.13
N ASN A 615 -17.85 1.48 4.11
CA ASN A 615 -18.92 0.82 4.85
C ASN A 615 -20.33 1.18 4.34
N SER A 616 -20.42 1.99 3.28
CA SER A 616 -21.72 2.39 2.71
C SER A 616 -22.43 1.20 2.05
N ARG A 617 -23.76 1.26 2.00
CA ARG A 617 -24.63 0.27 1.33
C ARG A 617 -25.82 0.98 0.68
N ALA A 618 -26.48 0.33 -0.28
CA ALA A 618 -27.76 0.81 -0.78
C ALA A 618 -28.90 0.40 0.18
N SER A 619 -29.88 1.28 0.35
CA SER A 619 -31.11 0.97 1.09
C SER A 619 -31.87 -0.21 0.47
N GLU A 620 -32.75 -0.87 1.23
CA GLU A 620 -33.49 -2.05 0.75
C GLU A 620 -34.37 -1.75 -0.48
N ASP A 621 -34.87 -0.52 -0.60
CA ASP A 621 -35.63 -0.04 -1.75
C ASP A 621 -34.75 0.56 -2.87
N GLY A 622 -33.43 0.61 -2.65
CA GLY A 622 -32.42 1.21 -3.52
C GLY A 622 -32.60 2.71 -3.77
N ALA A 623 -33.38 3.40 -2.94
CA ALA A 623 -33.62 4.83 -3.03
C ALA A 623 -32.38 5.66 -2.68
N HIS A 624 -31.64 5.24 -1.64
CA HIS A 624 -30.61 6.04 -0.98
C HIS A 624 -29.37 5.21 -0.64
N ILE A 625 -28.26 5.90 -0.38
CA ILE A 625 -27.07 5.33 0.24
C ILE A 625 -27.21 5.45 1.76
N GLU A 626 -27.01 4.34 2.46
CA GLU A 626 -26.98 4.27 3.92
C GLU A 626 -25.54 4.22 4.43
N TYR A 627 -25.28 4.98 5.50
CA TYR A 627 -23.99 5.06 6.18
C TYR A 627 -24.09 4.43 7.57
N SER A 628 -23.00 3.81 8.04
CA SER A 628 -22.99 3.19 9.37
C SER A 628 -23.06 4.23 10.49
N CYS A 629 -23.93 4.00 11.47
CA CYS A 629 -24.00 4.84 12.68
C CYS A 629 -22.69 4.83 13.49
N SER A 630 -21.89 3.77 13.39
CA SER A 630 -20.55 3.72 14.01
C SER A 630 -19.63 4.81 13.46
N ASP A 631 -19.86 5.24 12.21
CA ASP A 631 -18.97 6.12 11.47
C ASP A 631 -19.42 7.59 11.56
N ILE A 632 -20.40 7.91 12.42
CA ILE A 632 -20.88 9.28 12.62
C ILE A 632 -19.76 10.28 12.94
N HIS A 633 -18.78 9.86 13.73
CA HIS A 633 -17.61 10.68 14.07
C HIS A 633 -16.74 10.98 12.84
N LYS A 634 -16.68 10.06 11.86
CA LYS A 634 -15.96 10.23 10.58
C LYS A 634 -16.75 11.09 9.59
N ILE A 635 -18.08 11.00 9.60
CA ILE A 635 -18.93 11.92 8.85
C ILE A 635 -18.74 13.35 9.37
N ILE A 636 -18.74 13.54 10.71
CA ILE A 636 -18.42 14.83 11.32
C ILE A 636 -17.01 15.29 10.93
N GLN A 637 -16.03 14.38 10.91
CA GLN A 637 -14.67 14.67 10.46
C GLN A 637 -14.61 15.10 8.99
N LEU A 638 -15.34 14.46 8.08
CA LEU A 638 -15.44 14.87 6.67
C LEU A 638 -15.92 16.31 6.54
N PHE A 639 -17.01 16.67 7.23
CA PHE A 639 -17.53 18.04 7.20
C PHE A 639 -16.62 19.03 7.93
N THR A 640 -15.94 18.59 8.99
CA THR A 640 -14.92 19.40 9.69
C THR A 640 -13.74 19.68 8.75
N ALA A 641 -13.27 18.68 8.01
CA ALA A 641 -12.22 18.82 7.01
C ALA A 641 -12.63 19.83 5.93
N ARG A 642 -13.83 19.65 5.36
CA ARG A 642 -14.40 20.56 4.35
C ARG A 642 -14.47 22.00 4.86
N TRP A 643 -15.01 22.21 6.06
CA TRP A 643 -15.09 23.54 6.67
C TRP A 643 -13.70 24.15 6.89
N THR A 644 -12.76 23.34 7.39
CA THR A 644 -11.39 23.77 7.66
C THR A 644 -10.70 24.18 6.37
N PHE A 645 -10.80 23.37 5.30
CA PHE A 645 -10.20 23.73 4.02
C PHE A 645 -10.85 24.97 3.42
N TYR A 646 -12.17 25.09 3.51
CA TYR A 646 -12.87 26.29 3.07
C TYR A 646 -12.35 27.53 3.80
N LYS A 647 -12.43 27.55 5.13
CA LYS A 647 -12.08 28.68 5.97
C LYS A 647 -10.59 29.05 5.87
N ASP A 648 -9.72 28.05 6.03
CA ASP A 648 -8.28 28.28 6.20
C ASP A 648 -7.53 28.34 4.88
N TYR A 649 -8.12 27.94 3.76
CA TYR A 649 -7.43 27.88 2.47
C TYR A 649 -8.26 28.45 1.32
N TYR A 650 -9.44 27.91 1.02
CA TYR A 650 -10.20 28.31 -0.18
C TYR A 650 -10.67 29.76 -0.09
N SER A 651 -11.14 30.20 1.09
CA SER A 651 -11.63 31.56 1.34
C SER A 651 -10.54 32.54 1.78
N GLN A 652 -9.25 32.18 1.65
CA GLN A 652 -8.17 33.10 1.97
C GLN A 652 -8.26 34.36 1.10
N THR A 653 -8.08 35.53 1.72
CA THR A 653 -8.26 36.83 1.06
C THR A 653 -7.37 36.97 -0.17
N TYR A 654 -6.21 36.32 -0.17
CA TYR A 654 -5.33 36.16 -1.33
C TYR A 654 -6.03 35.58 -2.57
N ASN A 655 -6.73 34.46 -2.42
CA ASN A 655 -7.42 33.78 -3.52
C ASN A 655 -8.59 34.62 -4.03
N ILE A 656 -9.39 35.14 -3.11
CA ILE A 656 -10.56 35.97 -3.42
C ILE A 656 -10.11 37.23 -4.18
N THR A 657 -9.05 37.89 -3.74
CA THR A 657 -8.56 39.11 -4.38
C THR A 657 -8.05 38.82 -5.80
N ARG A 658 -7.40 37.68 -6.02
CA ARG A 658 -6.94 37.29 -7.37
C ARG A 658 -8.06 36.91 -8.31
N ASN A 659 -9.09 36.22 -7.82
CA ASN A 659 -10.31 36.00 -8.60
C ASN A 659 -10.90 37.35 -9.02
N ALA A 660 -11.03 38.30 -8.09
CA ALA A 660 -11.54 39.63 -8.39
C ALA A 660 -10.67 40.41 -9.41
N ILE A 661 -9.34 40.29 -9.31
CA ILE A 661 -8.42 40.87 -10.30
C ILE A 661 -8.63 40.22 -11.67
N LEU A 662 -8.68 38.88 -11.74
CA LEU A 662 -8.93 38.16 -12.99
C LEU A 662 -10.26 38.60 -13.62
N THR A 663 -11.36 38.61 -12.86
CA THR A 663 -12.68 39.07 -13.31
C THR A 663 -12.62 40.51 -13.82
N LYS A 664 -11.88 41.40 -13.14
CA LYS A 664 -11.71 42.79 -13.56
C LYS A 664 -10.94 42.92 -14.87
N ILE A 665 -9.83 42.21 -15.02
CA ILE A 665 -9.03 42.22 -16.25
C ILE A 665 -9.84 41.68 -17.43
N ILE A 666 -10.50 40.54 -17.23
CA ILE A 666 -11.32 39.90 -18.26
C ILE A 666 -12.49 40.81 -18.65
N GLY A 667 -13.20 41.40 -17.67
CA GLY A 667 -14.31 42.32 -17.92
C GLY A 667 -13.92 43.64 -18.59
N ARG A 668 -12.65 44.06 -18.51
CA ARG A 668 -12.11 45.20 -19.28
C ARG A 668 -11.87 44.85 -20.75
N LYS A 669 -11.44 43.61 -21.02
CA LYS A 669 -10.91 43.20 -22.32
C LYS A 669 -11.94 42.47 -23.20
N TYR A 670 -12.90 41.79 -22.60
CA TYR A 670 -13.82 40.90 -23.29
C TYR A 670 -15.27 41.17 -22.90
N THR A 671 -16.16 41.16 -23.88
CA THR A 671 -17.61 41.16 -23.63
C THR A 671 -18.09 39.74 -23.31
N PRO A 672 -19.28 39.55 -22.69
CA PRO A 672 -19.84 38.21 -22.48
C PRO A 672 -19.96 37.37 -23.77
N ASN A 673 -20.21 38.02 -24.92
CA ASN A 673 -20.23 37.33 -26.22
C ASN A 673 -18.83 36.92 -26.71
N ASP A 674 -17.78 37.63 -26.30
CA ASP A 674 -16.40 37.22 -26.60
C ASP A 674 -15.99 36.04 -25.73
N LEU A 675 -16.40 36.03 -24.44
CA LEU A 675 -16.16 34.91 -23.53
C LEU A 675 -16.73 33.59 -24.07
N LYS A 676 -17.95 33.63 -24.60
CA LYS A 676 -18.58 32.46 -25.26
C LYS A 676 -17.72 31.83 -26.34
N LYS A 677 -16.93 32.62 -27.07
CA LYS A 677 -16.03 32.11 -28.13
C LYS A 677 -14.86 31.31 -27.55
N PHE A 678 -14.38 31.62 -26.34
CA PHE A 678 -13.27 30.89 -25.71
C PHE A 678 -13.65 29.46 -25.39
N TYR A 679 -14.87 29.25 -24.89
CA TYR A 679 -15.37 27.94 -24.49
C TYR A 679 -16.33 27.31 -25.50
N GLU A 680 -16.30 27.75 -26.77
CA GLU A 680 -16.80 26.93 -27.87
C GLU A 680 -15.98 25.66 -27.98
N ILE A 681 -16.64 24.53 -28.26
CA ILE A 681 -16.03 23.20 -28.36
C ILE A 681 -14.74 23.19 -29.22
N LYS A 682 -14.73 23.93 -30.32
CA LYS A 682 -13.58 24.02 -31.24
C LYS A 682 -12.36 24.72 -30.64
N ASN A 683 -12.56 25.59 -29.67
CA ASN A 683 -11.53 26.39 -29.01
C ASN A 683 -11.20 25.86 -27.61
N PHE A 684 -12.01 24.95 -27.07
CA PHE A 684 -11.95 24.50 -25.69
C PHE A 684 -10.59 23.89 -25.29
N LEU A 685 -9.88 23.23 -26.23
CA LEU A 685 -8.54 22.69 -25.97
C LEU A 685 -7.50 23.78 -25.61
N LYS A 686 -7.68 25.00 -26.11
CA LYS A 686 -6.84 26.17 -25.79
C LYS A 686 -7.36 26.96 -24.60
N PHE A 687 -8.51 26.57 -24.05
CA PHE A 687 -9.11 27.25 -22.93
C PHE A 687 -8.45 26.79 -21.63
N ILE A 688 -7.19 27.15 -21.41
CA ILE A 688 -6.35 26.69 -20.29
C ILE A 688 -5.72 27.87 -19.54
N ASP A 689 -5.24 27.63 -18.31
CA ASP A 689 -4.65 28.65 -17.42
C ASP A 689 -3.60 29.50 -18.14
N ALA A 690 -2.64 28.86 -18.83
CA ALA A 690 -1.53 29.53 -19.49
C ALA A 690 -1.98 30.45 -20.65
N GLU A 691 -2.98 30.03 -21.43
CA GLU A 691 -3.49 30.80 -22.57
C GLU A 691 -4.27 32.03 -22.09
N VAL A 692 -5.03 31.91 -20.99
CA VAL A 692 -5.69 33.07 -20.37
C VAL A 692 -4.68 34.08 -19.86
N ILE A 693 -3.63 33.64 -19.15
CA ILE A 693 -2.56 34.52 -18.68
C ILE A 693 -1.86 35.22 -19.85
N ALA A 694 -1.53 34.47 -20.89
CA ALA A 694 -0.93 35.04 -22.10
C ALA A 694 -1.86 36.07 -22.78
N ALA A 695 -3.17 35.79 -22.80
CA ALA A 695 -4.17 36.68 -23.40
C ALA A 695 -4.37 37.97 -22.60
N ILE A 696 -4.07 37.99 -21.30
CA ILE A 696 -4.23 39.17 -20.44
C ILE A 696 -2.91 39.86 -20.08
N LYS A 697 -1.76 39.38 -20.57
CA LYS A 697 -0.41 39.87 -20.20
C LYS A 697 -0.20 41.38 -20.32
N ASP A 698 -0.92 42.05 -21.24
CA ASP A 698 -0.76 43.47 -21.52
C ASP A 698 -1.61 44.38 -20.58
N ASP A 699 -2.45 43.81 -19.71
CA ASP A 699 -3.20 44.56 -18.70
C ASP A 699 -2.30 44.90 -17.50
N ASP A 700 -2.44 46.12 -16.97
CA ASP A 700 -1.65 46.67 -15.87
C ASP A 700 -1.79 45.87 -14.56
N LEU A 701 -2.91 45.16 -14.39
CA LEU A 701 -3.18 44.35 -13.21
C LEU A 701 -2.64 42.92 -13.31
N THR A 702 -2.23 42.46 -14.50
CA THR A 702 -1.82 41.05 -14.69
C THR A 702 -0.61 40.67 -13.85
N ARG A 703 0.32 41.59 -13.58
CA ARG A 703 1.45 41.35 -12.67
C ARG A 703 1.03 40.96 -11.24
N PHE A 704 -0.20 41.26 -10.83
CA PHE A 704 -0.70 40.92 -9.49
C PHE A 704 -1.26 39.50 -9.38
N LEU A 705 -1.46 38.84 -10.53
CA LEU A 705 -1.75 37.41 -10.60
C LEU A 705 -0.47 36.58 -10.47
N ASP A 706 0.71 37.19 -10.60
CA ASP A 706 2.00 36.53 -10.44
C ASP A 706 2.20 36.04 -9.00
N GLU A 707 2.65 34.80 -8.81
CA GLU A 707 2.85 34.17 -7.49
C GLU A 707 3.80 34.94 -6.54
N SER A 708 4.62 35.86 -7.05
CA SER A 708 5.48 36.75 -6.27
C SER A 708 4.76 37.94 -5.61
N THR A 709 3.53 38.28 -6.04
CA THR A 709 2.78 39.41 -5.47
C THR A 709 2.46 39.22 -4.00
N THR A 710 2.70 40.27 -3.21
CA THR A 710 2.40 40.29 -1.77
C THR A 710 1.13 41.10 -1.49
N PHE A 711 0.30 40.59 -0.59
CA PHE A 711 -0.94 41.22 -0.17
C PHE A 711 -0.76 41.70 1.26
N LYS A 712 -1.07 42.97 1.52
CA LYS A 712 -0.97 43.58 2.84
C LYS A 712 -2.35 44.04 3.29
N GLU A 713 -2.83 43.42 4.36
CA GLU A 713 -4.03 43.88 5.05
C GLU A 713 -3.77 45.26 5.67
N VAL A 714 -4.73 46.17 5.50
CA VAL A 714 -4.66 47.51 6.07
C VAL A 714 -5.96 47.86 6.76
N SER A 715 -5.87 48.63 7.85
CA SER A 715 -7.07 49.08 8.57
C SER A 715 -7.94 49.96 7.67
N TRP A 716 -9.26 50.00 7.90
CA TRP A 716 -10.18 50.84 7.13
C TRP A 716 -9.75 52.32 7.06
N ARG A 717 -9.18 52.89 8.13
CA ARG A 717 -8.65 54.26 8.14
C ARG A 717 -7.43 54.43 7.23
N GLU A 718 -6.53 53.46 7.25
CA GLU A 718 -5.31 53.45 6.44
C GLU A 718 -5.67 53.20 4.96
N PHE A 719 -6.62 52.32 4.69
CA PHE A 719 -7.24 52.14 3.38
C PHE A 719 -7.86 53.43 2.85
N GLN A 720 -8.66 54.16 3.65
CA GLN A 720 -9.21 55.47 3.27
C GLN A 720 -8.15 56.55 3.03
N SER A 721 -7.00 56.45 3.70
CA SER A 721 -5.85 57.34 3.49
C SER A 721 -5.14 57.04 2.16
N ILE A 722 -4.92 55.75 1.88
CA ILE A 722 -4.34 55.26 0.62
C ILE A 722 -5.27 55.57 -0.57
N CYS A 723 -6.56 55.30 -0.41
CA CYS A 723 -7.65 55.68 -1.30
C CYS A 723 -7.65 57.18 -1.62
N ARG A 724 -7.56 58.05 -0.61
CA ARG A 724 -7.53 59.50 -0.86
C ARG A 724 -6.32 59.98 -1.66
N CYS A 725 -5.20 59.25 -1.63
CA CYS A 725 -4.04 59.53 -2.48
C CYS A 725 -4.19 59.00 -3.92
N LEU A 726 -5.17 58.12 -4.19
CA LEU A 726 -5.32 57.40 -5.47
C LEU A 726 -6.69 57.61 -6.16
N ILE A 727 -7.68 58.16 -5.45
CA ILE A 727 -9.02 58.55 -5.94
C ILE A 727 -8.97 59.89 -6.70
N ASP A 728 -8.04 60.04 -7.65
CA ASP A 728 -8.20 60.95 -8.79
C ASP A 728 -8.50 60.16 -10.09
N SER A 729 -8.55 58.83 -10.02
CA SER A 729 -8.86 57.98 -11.17
C SER A 729 -9.76 56.81 -10.78
N TYR A 730 -10.87 56.68 -11.50
CA TYR A 730 -11.81 55.55 -11.49
C TYR A 730 -12.86 55.51 -10.36
N ARG A 731 -13.99 56.16 -10.65
CA ARG A 731 -15.32 55.77 -10.16
C ARG A 731 -15.96 54.84 -11.19
N ASP A 732 -16.24 53.60 -10.83
CA ASP A 732 -17.51 53.01 -11.24
C ASP A 732 -17.95 51.91 -10.26
N SER A 733 -19.25 51.89 -9.98
CA SER A 733 -19.88 51.22 -8.83
C SER A 733 -21.09 50.42 -9.30
N ARG A 734 -21.03 49.08 -9.28
CA ARG A 734 -22.21 48.21 -9.41
C ARG A 734 -22.10 46.97 -8.51
N TYR A 735 -23.11 46.85 -7.64
CA TYR A 735 -23.40 45.77 -6.68
C TYR A 735 -24.20 44.62 -7.32
N ILE A 736 -24.24 43.40 -6.72
CA ILE A 736 -25.41 42.44 -6.66
C ILE A 736 -25.10 41.13 -5.84
N HIS A 737 -26.16 40.35 -5.52
CA HIS A 737 -26.71 39.52 -4.40
C HIS A 737 -26.04 38.26 -3.74
N ARG A 738 -26.63 37.84 -2.60
CA ARG A 738 -26.16 37.15 -1.36
C ARG A 738 -26.70 35.69 -1.34
N GLU A 739 -25.94 34.64 -0.95
CA GLU A 739 -26.45 33.23 -0.79
C GLU A 739 -26.05 32.47 0.52
N ARG A 740 -27.07 32.03 1.28
CA ARG A 740 -27.15 31.82 2.75
C ARG A 740 -26.29 30.66 3.28
N VAL A 741 -25.54 30.93 4.36
CA VAL A 741 -24.77 29.93 5.17
C VAL A 741 -25.61 28.74 5.66
N LEU A 742 -26.93 28.90 5.78
CA LEU A 742 -27.85 27.83 6.16
C LEU A 742 -28.04 26.73 5.08
N GLU A 743 -27.44 26.85 3.90
CA GLU A 743 -27.45 25.81 2.86
C GLU A 743 -26.33 24.77 3.00
N TYR A 744 -25.35 25.00 3.89
CA TYR A 744 -24.22 24.09 4.11
C TYR A 744 -24.47 23.02 5.19
N PHE A 745 -25.61 23.08 5.88
CA PHE A 745 -26.10 22.07 6.81
C PHE A 745 -27.50 21.62 6.37
N PRO A 746 -27.80 20.32 6.26
CA PRO A 746 -29.13 19.87 5.88
C PRO A 746 -30.15 20.28 6.95
N LYS A 747 -31.17 21.05 6.54
CA LYS A 747 -32.44 21.08 7.25
C LYS A 747 -33.06 19.70 7.11
N ASP A 748 -33.34 19.07 8.25
CA ASP A 748 -34.23 17.92 8.39
C ASP A 748 -34.08 16.84 7.31
N GLU A 749 -33.09 15.93 7.41
CA GLU A 749 -33.10 14.55 6.84
C GLU A 749 -31.69 13.90 6.82
N ILE A 750 -31.16 13.56 8.00
CA ILE A 750 -30.26 12.39 8.11
C ILE A 750 -31.08 11.32 8.83
N CYS A 751 -31.39 10.22 8.15
CA CYS A 751 -32.04 9.06 8.78
C CYS A 751 -31.06 8.38 9.73
N LEU A 752 -30.93 8.92 10.95
CA LEU A 752 -30.26 8.29 12.07
C LEU A 752 -31.28 7.49 12.89
N TYR A 753 -31.04 6.20 13.13
CA TYR A 753 -31.87 5.41 14.05
C TYR A 753 -31.64 5.87 15.51
N PRO A 754 -32.70 6.10 16.32
CA PRO A 754 -32.57 6.91 17.53
C PRO A 754 -32.25 6.10 18.80
N ASN A 755 -31.53 6.73 19.73
CA ASN A 755 -31.90 6.71 21.14
C ASN A 755 -31.81 8.13 21.72
N ARG A 756 -32.78 8.45 22.59
CA ARG A 756 -33.26 9.79 22.96
C ARG A 756 -32.20 10.78 23.47
N GLY A 757 -32.25 12.01 22.96
CA GLY A 757 -31.64 13.20 23.57
C GLY A 757 -31.64 14.39 22.62
N THR A 758 -32.24 15.50 23.03
CA THR A 758 -32.36 16.77 22.29
C THR A 758 -31.00 17.37 21.97
N ILE A 759 -30.79 17.79 20.72
CA ILE A 759 -29.60 18.55 20.28
C ILE A 759 -29.98 20.02 20.15
N ASP A 760 -29.22 20.87 20.85
CA ASP A 760 -29.31 22.33 20.77
C ASP A 760 -28.75 22.86 19.45
N THR A 761 -29.50 23.80 18.86
CA THR A 761 -29.15 24.59 17.67
C THR A 761 -27.93 25.47 17.89
N ILE A 762 -26.91 25.35 17.02
CA ILE A 762 -25.82 26.32 16.85
C ILE A 762 -26.14 27.18 15.62
N ILE A 763 -26.16 28.50 15.79
CA ILE A 763 -26.40 29.50 14.74
C ILE A 763 -25.02 30.04 14.28
N ASP A 764 -24.78 30.10 12.97
CA ASP A 764 -23.52 30.57 12.35
C ASP A 764 -23.68 32.00 11.76
N GLU A 765 -22.69 32.86 12.07
CA GLU A 765 -22.59 34.28 11.74
C GLU A 765 -21.79 34.58 10.45
N THR A 766 -21.32 33.60 9.68
CA THR A 766 -20.36 33.85 8.57
C THR A 766 -20.96 34.26 7.22
N TYR A 767 -22.24 34.63 7.17
CA TYR A 767 -22.96 34.92 5.92
C TYR A 767 -22.68 36.30 5.26
N SER A 768 -21.68 37.04 5.72
CA SER A 768 -21.48 38.45 5.30
C SER A 768 -20.23 38.74 4.47
N LEU A 769 -19.27 37.81 4.31
CA LEU A 769 -17.96 38.14 3.73
C LEU A 769 -17.85 38.14 2.19
N ARG A 770 -18.79 37.54 1.45
CA ARG A 770 -18.64 37.35 -0.01
C ARG A 770 -18.84 38.60 -0.89
N LYS A 771 -18.87 39.83 -0.35
CA LYS A 771 -19.43 40.98 -1.10
C LYS A 771 -18.77 42.35 -1.04
N TRP A 772 -17.73 42.57 -0.26
CA TRP A 772 -17.24 43.95 -0.03
C TRP A 772 -15.73 44.05 0.21
N ILE A 773 -14.91 43.47 -0.68
CA ILE A 773 -13.45 43.72 -0.65
C ILE A 773 -13.12 44.87 -1.60
N ASN A 774 -12.77 46.02 -1.05
CA ASN A 774 -12.17 47.12 -1.82
C ASN A 774 -10.64 46.98 -1.78
N PHE A 775 -9.98 47.15 -2.93
CA PHE A 775 -8.53 46.99 -3.05
C PHE A 775 -7.87 48.11 -3.86
N ILE A 776 -6.59 48.37 -3.56
CA ILE A 776 -5.73 49.35 -4.21
C ILE A 776 -4.35 48.74 -4.48
N CYS A 777 -3.74 49.09 -5.61
CA CYS A 777 -2.46 48.54 -6.05
C CYS A 777 -1.33 49.60 -5.99
N SER A 778 -0.18 49.26 -5.40
CA SER A 778 1.08 50.02 -5.57
C SER A 778 1.91 49.40 -6.68
N GLU A 779 2.04 50.13 -7.79
CA GLU A 779 2.78 49.68 -8.96
C GLU A 779 4.28 49.54 -8.71
N ARG A 780 4.84 50.45 -7.91
CA ARG A 780 6.27 50.56 -7.63
C ARG A 780 6.79 49.38 -6.80
N ASP A 781 5.97 48.90 -5.86
CA ASP A 781 6.40 47.93 -4.84
C ASP A 781 5.85 46.52 -5.10
N ASN A 782 4.99 46.34 -6.11
CA ASN A 782 4.27 45.09 -6.38
C ASN A 782 3.43 44.58 -5.18
N ILE A 783 2.71 45.52 -4.53
CA ILE A 783 1.90 45.27 -3.33
C ILE A 783 0.42 45.61 -3.60
N ILE A 784 -0.49 44.74 -3.15
CA ILE A 784 -1.93 45.02 -3.09
C ILE A 784 -2.36 45.28 -1.65
N TYR A 785 -3.05 46.40 -1.44
CA TYR A 785 -3.73 46.76 -0.21
C TYR A 785 -5.21 46.41 -0.32
N TYR A 786 -5.78 45.76 0.69
CA TYR A 786 -7.21 45.44 0.75
C TYR A 786 -7.77 45.72 2.14
N THR A 787 -9.09 45.90 2.22
CA THR A 787 -9.83 46.03 3.49
C THR A 787 -11.02 45.08 3.50
N GLU A 788 -11.23 44.44 4.64
CA GLU A 788 -12.48 43.75 4.96
C GLU A 788 -13.39 44.76 5.69
N TYR A 789 -14.63 44.93 5.23
CA TYR A 789 -15.62 45.65 6.03
C TYR A 789 -16.10 44.68 7.12
N ILE A 790 -16.00 45.11 8.39
CA ILE A 790 -16.59 44.43 9.56
C ILE A 790 -18.11 44.37 9.39
#